data_AF-A0A8H6GLH1-F1
#
_entry.id   AF-A0A8H6GLH1-F1
#
_cell.length_a   1.000
_cell.length_b   1.000
_cell.length_c   1.000
_cell.angle_alpha   90.00
_cell.angle_beta   90.00
_cell.angle_gamma   90.00
#
_symmetry.space_group_name_H-M   'P 1'
#
loop_
_entity.id
_entity.type
_entity.pdbx_description
1 polymer ?
#
loop_
_entity_poly.entity_id
_entity_poly.type
_entity_poly.pdbx_seq_one_letter_code
_entity_poly.pdbx_strand_id
1 'polypeptide(L)'
;MDESFPSHVPFPGFEDDYDEDLDDISESELDDDADDSRARFRAATIAMENRHDKFAEPQALYDFLYEFRDAIGLVMEDSYTFLHVAIRFVKDNRDARSGNMMPLIQSIVKEHPMLLRQRDSDGVTPLYMAIYIELHIDLHGLPSKIEATPFLEFLSSLKFDDTLQFVSLPDIQVDFKRRSQFIPHNDTKKSGKERRDLKFFFDCLQTQGVRHIIRVDVEDSREFPHSDQAISESFHTITVEQFNWKKVDLDPRVICKLGSKATWGEVTPDLSTTCDSQIREVTLSWSGNNTILRAWSEPEGLPLLPRLRKITILVPADEEMAESPDWVSACLAEFRQRIARNALTKADSSVVVEEGESDNVSKSKGSSDIESGGRRIEIYFVQSRGKGQNPENLHTFGQPRPSVESRAGYRWLDTVYGFADILKQFWDRSVDEFRPDMRKHTGGDVVVALIDDGVDAYDSSVSANIIGGKSFAFDKMTNMLNPFYVSELGHGTVMAEAIKRVCPMVKIYPIRVNIDSSESGQSSVEARSVALAMETAINRNANIILIPWPIEVTKSSPQDKTLLEIVLLTAYNQNILLFVPSDKNEEFQSSLIFRSDEAFRIGEARDDGGAPGRSDSPPDADFIFPGREVITQHDIESPRRSSDRTLDLNSASINVNVSLAAGLAAILIYAFKFVLLKKTAGTLSIGVETVDKDDLSQLERLQRYHGMMKAFQHLGSVTESGFLKVWEALDPIVDEMKDFTVEDQELGRLSQWFSQIKYTEDR
;
A
#
# COMPACT_ATOMS: atom_id res chain seq x y z
N MET A 1 -29.25 79.85 -16.06
CA MET A 1 -30.27 79.44 -15.08
C MET A 1 -29.68 78.24 -14.36
N ASP A 2 -28.63 78.42 -13.55
CA ASP A 2 -28.54 79.24 -12.32
C ASP A 2 -29.42 78.60 -11.23
N GLU A 3 -28.96 78.30 -10.00
CA GLU A 3 -27.85 78.78 -9.16
C GLU A 3 -27.34 77.58 -8.27
N SER A 4 -26.28 77.59 -7.45
CA SER A 4 -25.06 78.41 -7.23
C SER A 4 -24.03 77.60 -6.39
N PHE A 5 -22.74 77.89 -6.55
CA PHE A 5 -21.61 77.48 -5.67
C PHE A 5 -21.35 78.59 -4.61
N PRO A 6 -20.30 78.57 -3.74
CA PRO A 6 -19.61 77.49 -2.97
C PRO A 6 -19.42 77.90 -1.47
N SER A 7 -18.61 77.16 -0.69
CA SER A 7 -17.63 77.79 0.24
C SER A 7 -16.55 76.81 0.74
N HIS A 8 -15.30 77.00 0.31
CA HIS A 8 -14.10 76.36 0.89
C HIS A 8 -12.84 77.18 0.56
N VAL A 9 -12.24 77.83 1.56
CA VAL A 9 -10.88 78.45 1.58
C VAL A 9 -10.59 78.93 3.03
N PRO A 10 -9.32 79.18 3.45
CA PRO A 10 -8.01 78.74 2.92
C PRO A 10 -6.99 78.20 3.96
N PHE A 11 -5.92 77.56 3.44
CA PHE A 11 -4.47 77.44 3.80
C PHE A 11 -3.83 78.23 4.98
N PRO A 12 -2.54 78.01 5.39
CA PRO A 12 -1.44 77.14 4.87
C PRO A 12 -0.77 76.20 5.94
N GLY A 13 0.09 75.23 5.61
CA GLY A 13 1.57 75.32 5.41
C GLY A 13 2.31 74.84 6.69
N PHE A 14 3.56 74.36 6.73
CA PHE A 14 4.64 73.93 5.82
C PHE A 14 5.77 73.41 6.76
N GLU A 15 6.89 72.94 6.22
CA GLU A 15 8.13 72.52 6.92
C GLU A 15 8.10 71.14 7.63
N ASP A 16 9.16 70.32 7.68
CA ASP A 16 10.26 69.88 6.76
C ASP A 16 10.92 68.67 7.52
N ASP A 17 11.88 67.85 7.07
CA ASP A 17 12.91 67.87 6.00
C ASP A 17 13.42 66.40 5.76
N TYR A 18 14.45 66.21 4.92
CA TYR A 18 15.38 65.06 4.78
C TYR A 18 15.00 63.81 3.94
N ASP A 19 15.49 63.83 2.70
CA ASP A 19 15.89 62.67 1.90
C ASP A 19 17.08 61.89 2.55
N GLU A 20 17.16 60.58 2.31
CA GLU A 20 18.43 59.85 2.17
C GLU A 20 18.22 58.55 1.36
N ASP A 21 18.68 58.58 0.11
CA ASP A 21 19.13 57.49 -0.77
C ASP A 21 18.58 56.06 -0.57
N LEU A 22 17.59 55.69 -1.41
CA LEU A 22 17.34 54.29 -1.80
C LEU A 22 18.13 53.99 -3.08
N ASP A 23 19.37 53.52 -2.92
CA ASP A 23 20.14 52.93 -4.01
C ASP A 23 19.47 51.66 -4.56
N ASP A 24 19.59 51.45 -5.87
CA ASP A 24 19.19 50.21 -6.56
C ASP A 24 19.88 48.99 -5.93
N ILE A 25 19.12 48.14 -5.25
CA ILE A 25 19.45 46.72 -5.11
C ILE A 25 18.61 45.98 -6.13
N SER A 26 19.24 45.54 -7.21
CA SER A 26 18.62 44.86 -8.33
C SER A 26 17.97 43.53 -7.92
N GLU A 27 16.68 43.36 -8.21
CA GLU A 27 15.97 42.07 -8.08
C GLU A 27 16.50 40.96 -9.03
N SER A 28 17.59 41.21 -9.78
CA SER A 28 18.16 40.28 -10.76
C SER A 28 19.25 39.34 -10.24
N GLU A 29 19.68 39.44 -8.97
CA GLU A 29 20.71 38.54 -8.41
C GLU A 29 20.14 37.34 -7.63
N LEU A 30 18.82 37.29 -7.37
CA LEU A 30 18.20 36.22 -6.58
C LEU A 30 17.75 34.99 -7.38
N ASP A 31 17.60 35.10 -8.71
CA ASP A 31 17.16 34.00 -9.59
C ASP A 31 18.35 33.15 -10.12
N ASP A 32 19.52 33.77 -10.34
CA ASP A 32 20.71 33.10 -10.90
C ASP A 32 21.33 32.07 -9.92
N ASP A 33 21.40 32.39 -8.62
CA ASP A 33 21.96 31.51 -7.57
C ASP A 33 21.13 30.22 -7.35
N ALA A 34 19.81 30.30 -7.61
CA ALA A 34 18.89 29.17 -7.46
C ALA A 34 19.06 28.14 -8.59
N ASP A 35 19.32 28.59 -9.82
CA ASP A 35 19.57 27.70 -10.96
C ASP A 35 20.95 27.04 -10.87
N ASP A 36 22.00 27.78 -10.47
CA ASP A 36 23.34 27.18 -10.25
C ASP A 36 23.32 26.13 -9.13
N SER A 37 22.67 26.42 -8.00
CA SER A 37 22.50 25.45 -6.91
C SER A 37 21.79 24.16 -7.37
N ARG A 38 20.75 24.28 -8.19
CA ARG A 38 19.99 23.14 -8.75
C ARG A 38 20.81 22.39 -9.81
N ALA A 39 21.61 23.07 -10.63
CA ALA A 39 22.55 22.47 -11.57
C ALA A 39 23.66 21.70 -10.84
N ARG A 40 24.24 22.27 -9.78
CA ARG A 40 25.26 21.66 -8.92
C ARG A 40 24.75 20.40 -8.22
N PHE A 41 23.53 20.44 -7.68
CA PHE A 41 22.87 19.29 -7.05
C PHE A 41 22.62 18.14 -8.04
N ARG A 42 22.20 18.45 -9.29
CA ARG A 42 22.08 17.46 -10.37
C ARG A 42 23.43 16.87 -10.78
N ALA A 43 24.48 17.69 -10.87
CA ALA A 43 25.83 17.23 -11.17
C ALA A 43 26.37 16.27 -10.07
N ALA A 44 26.15 16.59 -8.79
CA ALA A 44 26.49 15.71 -7.67
C ALA A 44 25.74 14.36 -7.75
N THR A 45 24.47 14.38 -8.14
CA THR A 45 23.63 13.17 -8.29
C THR A 45 24.18 12.27 -9.39
N ILE A 46 24.40 12.81 -10.59
CA ILE A 46 24.96 12.07 -11.73
C ILE A 46 26.37 11.56 -11.40
N ALA A 47 27.20 12.35 -10.69
CA ALA A 47 28.52 11.92 -10.27
C ALA A 47 28.48 10.77 -9.24
N MET A 48 27.51 10.76 -8.33
CA MET A 48 27.29 9.64 -7.41
C MET A 48 26.88 8.38 -8.16
N GLU A 49 25.90 8.46 -9.06
CA GLU A 49 25.43 7.34 -9.88
C GLU A 49 26.56 6.70 -10.69
N ASN A 50 27.50 7.50 -11.21
CA ASN A 50 28.65 7.02 -11.99
C ASN A 50 29.86 6.54 -11.15
N ARG A 51 29.88 6.80 -9.83
CA ARG A 51 31.02 6.48 -8.93
C ARG A 51 30.64 5.57 -7.74
N HIS A 52 29.38 5.13 -7.66
CA HIS A 52 28.82 4.37 -6.53
C HIS A 52 29.57 3.09 -6.15
N ASP A 53 30.28 2.49 -7.11
CA ASP A 53 31.09 1.29 -6.95
C ASP A 53 32.40 1.53 -6.18
N LYS A 54 32.87 2.79 -6.12
CA LYS A 54 34.22 3.15 -5.62
C LYS A 54 34.26 3.80 -4.25
N PHE A 55 33.11 4.15 -3.65
CA PHE A 55 33.08 4.86 -2.37
C PHE A 55 33.55 4.04 -1.14
N ALA A 56 33.90 2.75 -1.31
CA ALA A 56 34.70 2.00 -0.34
C ALA A 56 36.18 2.43 -0.30
N GLU A 57 36.70 3.04 -1.38
CA GLU A 57 38.07 3.55 -1.44
C GLU A 57 38.15 4.94 -0.79
N PRO A 58 38.96 5.15 0.27
CA PRO A 58 38.98 6.41 1.01
C PRO A 58 39.29 7.65 0.17
N GLN A 59 40.14 7.51 -0.87
CA GLN A 59 40.48 8.62 -1.76
C GLN A 59 39.32 8.98 -2.68
N ALA A 60 38.66 8.00 -3.31
CA ALA A 60 37.51 8.26 -4.19
C ALA A 60 36.32 8.87 -3.43
N LEU A 61 36.12 8.46 -2.18
CA LEU A 61 35.16 9.07 -1.26
C LEU A 61 35.54 10.51 -0.90
N TYR A 62 36.81 10.75 -0.53
CA TYR A 62 37.31 12.09 -0.21
C TYR A 62 37.17 13.05 -1.41
N ASP A 63 37.59 12.61 -2.61
CA ASP A 63 37.54 13.42 -3.83
C ASP A 63 36.09 13.82 -4.16
N PHE A 64 35.13 12.90 -4.02
CA PHE A 64 33.71 13.20 -4.22
C PHE A 64 33.13 14.15 -3.16
N LEU A 65 33.40 13.90 -1.87
CA LEU A 65 32.93 14.77 -0.78
C LEU A 65 33.56 16.17 -0.86
N TYR A 66 34.79 16.28 -1.34
CA TYR A 66 35.46 17.56 -1.57
C TYR A 66 34.90 18.29 -2.80
N GLU A 67 34.67 17.56 -3.90
CA GLU A 67 34.13 18.10 -5.16
C GLU A 67 32.70 18.66 -4.97
N PHE A 68 31.84 17.98 -4.20
CA PHE A 68 30.42 18.34 -4.05
C PHE A 68 30.02 18.76 -2.62
N ARG A 69 30.98 19.25 -1.82
CA ARG A 69 30.76 19.68 -0.42
C ARG A 69 29.67 20.74 -0.27
N ASP A 70 29.59 21.61 -1.26
CA ASP A 70 28.59 22.65 -1.47
C ASP A 70 27.17 22.06 -1.66
N ALA A 71 27.03 21.01 -2.46
CA ALA A 71 25.75 20.44 -2.85
C ALA A 71 25.20 19.36 -1.89
N ILE A 72 26.04 18.52 -1.28
CA ILE A 72 25.60 17.39 -0.44
C ILE A 72 24.85 17.81 0.82
N GLY A 73 25.08 19.03 1.31
CA GLY A 73 24.45 19.59 2.50
C GLY A 73 23.16 20.37 2.22
N LEU A 74 22.80 20.59 0.95
CA LEU A 74 21.65 21.42 0.58
C LEU A 74 20.31 20.76 0.91
N VAL A 75 19.38 21.61 1.34
CA VAL A 75 17.94 21.35 1.33
C VAL A 75 17.39 22.19 0.17
N MET A 76 16.88 21.52 -0.85
CA MET A 76 16.27 22.17 -2.00
C MET A 76 14.90 22.77 -1.62
N GLU A 77 14.34 23.66 -2.45
CA GLU A 77 13.08 24.37 -2.17
C GLU A 77 11.87 23.44 -2.01
N ASP A 78 11.88 22.29 -2.69
CA ASP A 78 10.94 21.17 -2.57
C ASP A 78 11.20 20.32 -1.30
N SER A 79 12.08 20.79 -0.41
CA SER A 79 12.61 20.10 0.76
C SER A 79 13.37 18.79 0.48
N TYR A 80 13.63 18.49 -0.79
CA TYR A 80 14.41 17.33 -1.21
C TYR A 80 15.89 17.52 -0.87
N THR A 81 16.60 16.42 -0.56
CA THR A 81 18.00 16.50 -0.10
C THR A 81 18.85 15.41 -0.73
N PHE A 82 20.16 15.64 -0.78
CA PHE A 82 21.09 14.67 -1.36
C PHE A 82 21.04 13.30 -0.65
N LEU A 83 20.66 13.29 0.64
CA LEU A 83 20.46 12.07 1.41
C LEU A 83 19.20 11.28 0.99
N HIS A 84 18.13 11.95 0.56
CA HIS A 84 16.98 11.26 -0.07
C HIS A 84 17.40 10.62 -1.40
N VAL A 85 18.15 11.34 -2.24
CA VAL A 85 18.67 10.85 -3.53
C VAL A 85 19.55 9.61 -3.33
N ALA A 86 20.53 9.67 -2.43
CA ALA A 86 21.44 8.55 -2.16
C ALA A 86 20.71 7.30 -1.65
N ILE A 87 19.67 7.47 -0.82
CA ILE A 87 18.88 6.37 -0.27
C ILE A 87 17.93 5.79 -1.33
N ARG A 88 17.31 6.62 -2.18
CA ARG A 88 16.51 6.18 -3.35
C ARG A 88 17.37 5.34 -4.29
N PHE A 89 18.56 5.84 -4.65
CA PHE A 89 19.51 5.12 -5.52
C PHE A 89 19.93 3.74 -4.99
N VAL A 90 20.25 3.62 -3.69
CA VAL A 90 20.61 2.33 -3.03
C VAL A 90 19.40 1.39 -2.91
N LYS A 91 18.19 1.93 -2.80
CA LYS A 91 16.96 1.15 -2.74
C LYS A 91 16.65 0.49 -4.08
N ASP A 92 16.80 1.24 -5.16
CA ASP A 92 16.45 0.83 -6.53
C ASP A 92 17.54 -0.05 -7.17
N ASN A 93 18.81 0.13 -6.79
CA ASN A 93 19.94 -0.67 -7.29
C ASN A 93 20.45 -1.68 -6.25
N ARG A 94 20.11 -2.97 -6.43
CA ARG A 94 20.54 -4.05 -5.51
C ARG A 94 22.05 -4.17 -5.37
N ASP A 95 22.81 -3.92 -6.44
CA ASP A 95 24.27 -3.98 -6.42
C ASP A 95 24.90 -2.81 -5.64
N ALA A 96 24.20 -1.67 -5.56
CA ALA A 96 24.59 -0.52 -4.73
C ALA A 96 24.32 -0.74 -3.23
N ARG A 97 23.61 -1.82 -2.83
CA ARG A 97 23.56 -2.28 -1.43
C ARG A 97 24.83 -3.01 -0.99
N SER A 98 25.78 -3.26 -1.89
CA SER A 98 27.13 -3.64 -1.51
C SER A 98 27.74 -2.56 -0.60
N GLY A 99 28.72 -2.92 0.24
CA GLY A 99 29.27 -2.04 1.27
C GLY A 99 29.94 -0.74 0.76
N ASN A 100 29.98 -0.53 -0.56
CA ASN A 100 30.61 0.62 -1.22
C ASN A 100 29.85 1.93 -0.97
N MET A 101 28.52 1.94 -0.96
CA MET A 101 27.73 3.16 -0.70
C MET A 101 27.64 3.55 0.79
N MET A 102 27.92 2.60 1.70
CA MET A 102 27.76 2.83 3.15
C MET A 102 28.69 3.95 3.68
N PRO A 103 29.99 4.03 3.32
CA PRO A 103 30.87 5.13 3.72
C PRO A 103 30.38 6.52 3.29
N LEU A 104 29.78 6.64 2.10
CA LEU A 104 29.22 7.92 1.63
C LEU A 104 28.02 8.34 2.49
N ILE A 105 27.06 7.44 2.69
CA ILE A 105 25.88 7.72 3.53
C ILE A 105 26.30 8.03 4.98
N GLN A 106 27.25 7.29 5.55
CA GLN A 106 27.80 7.56 6.88
C GLN A 106 28.47 8.93 6.97
N SER A 107 29.20 9.36 5.93
CA SER A 107 29.86 10.67 5.90
C SER A 107 28.84 11.80 5.82
N ILE A 108 27.85 11.70 4.93
CA ILE A 108 26.76 12.69 4.81
C ILE A 108 25.98 12.79 6.12
N VAL A 109 25.63 11.68 6.76
CA VAL A 109 24.92 11.67 8.06
C VAL A 109 25.77 12.26 9.19
N LYS A 110 27.09 12.05 9.17
CA LYS A 110 28.02 12.57 10.18
C LYS A 110 28.24 14.08 10.05
N GLU A 111 28.34 14.58 8.82
CA GLU A 111 28.60 16.00 8.54
C GLU A 111 27.30 16.83 8.53
N HIS A 112 26.19 16.26 8.05
CA HIS A 112 24.89 16.91 7.93
C HIS A 112 23.75 16.12 8.63
N PRO A 113 23.84 15.88 9.96
CA PRO A 113 22.86 15.05 10.70
C PRO A 113 21.43 15.60 10.69
N MET A 114 21.25 16.89 10.39
CA MET A 114 19.92 17.51 10.27
C MET A 114 19.13 16.97 9.07
N LEU A 115 19.81 16.51 7.99
CA LEU A 115 19.13 15.99 6.81
C LEU A 115 18.28 14.75 7.11
N LEU A 116 18.63 13.95 8.13
CA LEU A 116 17.82 12.82 8.61
C LEU A 116 16.45 13.22 9.16
N ARG A 117 16.27 14.50 9.53
CA ARG A 117 15.02 15.06 10.04
C ARG A 117 14.27 15.89 9.00
N GLN A 118 14.94 16.28 7.92
CA GLN A 118 14.29 16.94 6.80
C GLN A 118 13.26 15.99 6.21
N ARG A 119 12.06 16.50 5.94
CA ARG A 119 11.07 15.77 5.15
C ARG A 119 11.19 16.24 3.71
N ASP A 120 11.16 15.33 2.75
CA ASP A 120 11.02 15.66 1.33
C ASP A 120 9.61 16.25 1.03
N SER A 121 9.39 16.56 -0.25
CA SER A 121 8.09 16.94 -0.82
C SER A 121 6.96 16.01 -0.36
N ASP A 122 7.26 14.73 -0.18
CA ASP A 122 6.32 13.64 0.12
C ASP A 122 6.02 13.55 1.62
N GLY A 123 6.68 14.37 2.45
CA GLY A 123 6.53 14.40 3.91
C GLY A 123 7.33 13.31 4.61
N VAL A 124 8.13 12.57 3.85
CA VAL A 124 8.95 11.42 4.21
C VAL A 124 10.35 11.90 4.59
N THR A 125 10.94 11.33 5.65
CA THR A 125 12.36 11.61 5.97
C THR A 125 13.28 10.59 5.28
N PRO A 126 14.58 10.86 5.11
CA PRO A 126 15.49 9.88 4.52
C PRO A 126 15.56 8.59 5.37
N LEU A 127 15.34 8.71 6.68
CA LEU A 127 15.21 7.57 7.58
C LEU A 127 13.97 6.73 7.28
N TYR A 128 12.80 7.36 7.07
CA TYR A 128 11.58 6.66 6.67
C TYR A 128 11.74 6.03 5.27
N MET A 129 12.38 6.74 4.34
CA MET A 129 12.64 6.25 2.98
C MET A 129 13.52 4.99 2.97
N ALA A 130 14.57 4.97 3.80
CA ALA A 130 15.50 3.84 3.94
C ALA A 130 14.83 2.58 4.50
N ILE A 131 13.81 2.74 5.35
CA ILE A 131 13.07 1.63 5.94
C ILE A 131 11.80 1.25 5.13
N TYR A 132 11.40 1.99 4.10
CA TYR A 132 10.20 1.68 3.31
C TYR A 132 10.42 0.49 2.35
N ILE A 133 10.41 -0.72 2.91
CA ILE A 133 10.11 -2.01 2.27
C ILE A 133 8.77 -2.49 2.89
N GLU A 134 8.19 -3.63 2.47
CA GLU A 134 7.02 -4.22 3.13
C GLU A 134 7.38 -4.71 4.55
N LEU A 135 7.54 -3.76 5.48
CA LEU A 135 7.97 -3.99 6.87
C LEU A 135 6.82 -4.39 7.80
N HIS A 136 5.58 -4.49 7.33
CA HIS A 136 4.46 -4.82 8.19
C HIS A 136 3.49 -5.80 7.55
N ILE A 137 2.88 -6.60 8.41
CA ILE A 137 1.81 -7.52 8.05
C ILE A 137 0.69 -7.28 9.05
N ASP A 138 -0.39 -6.65 8.58
CA ASP A 138 -1.63 -6.57 9.31
C ASP A 138 -2.65 -7.52 8.68
N LEU A 139 -3.19 -8.46 9.44
CA LEU A 139 -4.23 -9.39 8.98
C LEU A 139 -5.65 -8.98 9.40
N HIS A 140 -5.84 -7.82 10.05
CA HIS A 140 -7.16 -7.26 10.32
C HIS A 140 -7.92 -7.05 9.01
N GLY A 141 -9.14 -7.60 8.94
CA GLY A 141 -9.99 -7.55 7.76
C GLY A 141 -10.15 -8.90 7.04
N LEU A 142 -9.21 -9.83 7.23
CA LEU A 142 -9.35 -11.22 6.76
C LEU A 142 -10.55 -11.93 7.44
N PRO A 143 -11.11 -12.98 6.80
CA PRO A 143 -12.10 -13.85 7.43
C PRO A 143 -11.57 -14.43 8.76
N SER A 144 -12.44 -14.59 9.76
CA SER A 144 -12.08 -15.17 11.07
C SER A 144 -11.68 -16.65 11.01
N LYS A 145 -11.82 -17.29 9.84
CA LYS A 145 -11.35 -18.65 9.54
C LYS A 145 -10.73 -18.67 8.15
N ILE A 146 -9.51 -19.17 8.02
CA ILE A 146 -8.76 -19.24 6.75
C ILE A 146 -8.21 -20.65 6.51
N GLU A 147 -8.02 -21.06 5.25
CA GLU A 147 -7.32 -22.31 4.93
C GLU A 147 -5.80 -22.09 4.82
N ALA A 148 -5.00 -23.01 5.38
CA ALA A 148 -3.54 -22.85 5.45
C ALA A 148 -2.85 -22.82 4.07
N THR A 149 -3.36 -23.57 3.07
CA THR A 149 -2.68 -23.69 1.77
C THR A 149 -2.83 -22.46 0.87
N PRO A 150 -4.04 -21.91 0.65
CA PRO A 150 -4.20 -20.65 -0.08
C PRO A 150 -3.45 -19.48 0.58
N PHE A 151 -3.38 -19.46 1.92
CA PHE A 151 -2.63 -18.43 2.65
C PHE A 151 -1.11 -18.54 2.44
N LEU A 152 -0.55 -19.74 2.41
CA LEU A 152 0.85 -19.96 2.04
C LEU A 152 1.16 -19.46 0.61
N GLU A 153 0.28 -19.76 -0.34
CA GLU A 153 0.43 -19.32 -1.74
C GLU A 153 0.39 -17.79 -1.84
N PHE A 154 -0.61 -17.13 -1.25
CA PHE A 154 -0.70 -15.68 -1.11
C PHE A 154 0.57 -15.09 -0.46
N LEU A 155 0.96 -15.56 0.72
CA LEU A 155 2.07 -14.99 1.47
C LEU A 155 3.42 -15.22 0.76
N SER A 156 3.54 -16.28 -0.07
CA SER A 156 4.72 -16.53 -0.92
C SER A 156 4.85 -15.61 -2.15
N SER A 157 3.78 -14.88 -2.51
CA SER A 157 3.83 -13.84 -3.55
C SER A 157 4.41 -12.52 -3.06
N LEU A 158 4.41 -12.29 -1.74
CA LEU A 158 4.90 -11.09 -1.08
C LEU A 158 6.42 -11.18 -0.85
N LYS A 159 7.09 -10.04 -0.65
CA LYS A 159 8.56 -10.00 -0.49
C LYS A 159 8.97 -9.18 0.72
N PHE A 160 9.21 -9.88 1.83
CA PHE A 160 9.62 -9.30 3.10
C PHE A 160 11.13 -9.08 3.20
N ASP A 161 11.52 -8.18 4.11
CA ASP A 161 12.92 -8.02 4.56
C ASP A 161 13.21 -8.99 5.72
N ASP A 162 14.47 -9.06 6.19
CA ASP A 162 14.84 -9.89 7.35
C ASP A 162 14.24 -9.38 8.68
N THR A 163 13.85 -8.11 8.69
CA THR A 163 13.30 -7.40 9.83
C THR A 163 11.97 -6.78 9.45
N LEU A 164 10.90 -7.11 10.17
CA LEU A 164 9.62 -6.43 10.08
C LEU A 164 9.50 -5.38 11.19
N GLN A 165 8.92 -4.22 10.89
CA GLN A 165 8.48 -3.24 11.86
C GLN A 165 7.29 -3.75 12.69
N PHE A 166 6.33 -4.44 12.06
CA PHE A 166 5.07 -4.77 12.73
C PHE A 166 4.39 -6.04 12.21
N VAL A 167 3.82 -6.85 13.11
CA VAL A 167 2.88 -7.93 12.76
C VAL A 167 1.63 -7.81 13.63
N SER A 168 0.46 -7.68 13.00
CA SER A 168 -0.86 -7.70 13.65
C SER A 168 -1.65 -8.93 13.24
N LEU A 169 -2.15 -9.67 14.24
CA LEU A 169 -2.99 -10.86 14.03
C LEU A 169 -4.33 -10.67 14.77
N PRO A 170 -5.48 -10.62 14.06
CA PRO A 170 -6.80 -10.64 14.71
C PRO A 170 -7.10 -12.04 15.29
N ASP A 171 -8.28 -12.21 15.90
CA ASP A 171 -8.77 -13.55 16.29
C ASP A 171 -9.13 -14.37 15.04
N ILE A 172 -8.11 -15.00 14.46
CA ILE A 172 -8.15 -15.74 13.18
C ILE A 172 -7.81 -17.21 13.40
N GLN A 173 -8.65 -18.11 12.91
CA GLN A 173 -8.45 -19.56 13.01
C GLN A 173 -7.92 -20.14 11.70
N VAL A 174 -6.94 -21.03 11.76
CA VAL A 174 -6.36 -21.67 10.57
C VAL A 174 -6.86 -23.11 10.44
N ASP A 175 -7.42 -23.43 9.28
CA ASP A 175 -7.88 -24.77 8.93
C ASP A 175 -6.83 -25.52 8.10
N PHE A 176 -6.35 -26.64 8.66
CA PHE A 176 -5.33 -27.52 8.07
C PHE A 176 -5.95 -28.72 7.30
N LYS A 177 -7.19 -28.59 6.79
CA LYS A 177 -7.92 -29.61 6.00
C LYS A 177 -7.11 -30.36 4.94
N ARG A 178 -6.13 -29.71 4.29
CA ARG A 178 -5.28 -30.31 3.25
C ARG A 178 -3.87 -30.59 3.78
N ARG A 179 -3.39 -31.83 3.61
CA ARG A 179 -2.00 -32.21 3.87
C ARG A 179 -1.08 -31.59 2.82
N SER A 180 -0.35 -30.53 3.19
CA SER A 180 0.77 -29.99 2.41
C SER A 180 2.10 -30.52 2.96
N GLN A 181 3.12 -30.65 2.11
CA GLN A 181 4.47 -31.05 2.51
C GLN A 181 5.18 -30.01 3.39
N PHE A 182 4.67 -28.77 3.39
CA PHE A 182 5.18 -27.65 4.18
C PHE A 182 4.55 -27.51 5.57
N ILE A 183 3.53 -28.32 5.90
CA ILE A 183 2.90 -28.31 7.23
C ILE A 183 3.63 -29.32 8.14
N PRO A 184 4.20 -28.90 9.29
CA PRO A 184 4.87 -29.82 10.20
C PRO A 184 3.97 -30.96 10.67
N HIS A 185 4.54 -32.16 10.79
CA HIS A 185 3.78 -33.39 11.02
C HIS A 185 3.01 -33.44 12.36
N ASN A 186 3.37 -32.56 13.32
CA ASN A 186 2.71 -32.47 14.62
C ASN A 186 1.41 -31.63 14.61
N ASP A 187 1.31 -30.59 13.78
CA ASP A 187 0.19 -29.63 13.83
C ASP A 187 -1.11 -30.20 13.22
N THR A 188 -1.01 -31.25 12.41
CA THR A 188 -2.16 -31.94 11.81
C THR A 188 -2.94 -32.85 12.77
N LYS A 189 -2.41 -33.11 13.98
CA LYS A 189 -3.14 -33.86 15.00
C LYS A 189 -4.04 -32.92 15.79
N LYS A 190 -5.35 -33.19 15.78
CA LYS A 190 -6.30 -32.68 16.79
C LYS A 190 -5.98 -33.25 18.18
N SER A 191 -4.88 -32.80 18.77
CA SER A 191 -4.69 -32.84 20.22
C SER A 191 -5.72 -31.90 20.84
N GLY A 192 -6.40 -32.33 21.91
CA GLY A 192 -7.62 -31.66 22.37
C GLY A 192 -7.39 -30.26 22.97
N LYS A 193 -8.39 -29.39 22.82
CA LYS A 193 -8.57 -28.07 23.48
C LYS A 193 -7.49 -26.99 23.29
N GLU A 194 -6.27 -27.32 22.90
CA GLU A 194 -5.18 -26.35 22.76
C GLU A 194 -5.18 -25.71 21.38
N ARG A 195 -5.40 -24.39 21.32
CA ARG A 195 -5.20 -23.60 20.11
C ARG A 195 -3.71 -23.34 19.89
N ARG A 196 -3.22 -23.71 18.71
CA ARG A 196 -1.80 -23.58 18.29
C ARG A 196 -1.64 -22.97 16.91
N ASP A 197 -2.74 -22.59 16.27
CA ASP A 197 -2.78 -22.22 14.86
C ASP A 197 -2.10 -20.89 14.52
N LEU A 198 -1.91 -19.98 15.49
CA LEU A 198 -1.11 -18.78 15.22
C LEU A 198 0.39 -19.07 14.98
N LYS A 199 0.92 -20.23 15.43
CA LYS A 199 2.32 -20.62 15.15
C LYS A 199 2.60 -20.70 13.65
N PHE A 200 1.61 -21.14 12.87
CA PHE A 200 1.70 -21.26 11.42
C PHE A 200 2.07 -19.92 10.75
N PHE A 201 1.52 -18.78 11.20
CA PHE A 201 1.88 -17.49 10.60
C PHE A 201 3.35 -17.17 10.83
N PHE A 202 3.87 -17.30 12.06
CA PHE A 202 5.28 -17.03 12.36
C PHE A 202 6.24 -17.99 11.65
N ASP A 203 5.86 -19.26 11.49
CA ASP A 203 6.60 -20.22 10.66
C ASP A 203 6.63 -19.79 9.17
N CYS A 204 5.49 -19.34 8.63
CA CYS A 204 5.43 -18.78 7.27
C CYS A 204 6.38 -17.59 7.10
N LEU A 205 6.38 -16.63 8.03
CA LEU A 205 7.31 -15.49 8.01
C LEU A 205 8.77 -15.94 8.08
N GLN A 206 9.07 -16.94 8.91
CA GLN A 206 10.41 -17.51 8.98
C GLN A 206 10.83 -18.13 7.63
N THR A 207 9.94 -18.81 6.92
CA THR A 207 10.24 -19.36 5.58
C THR A 207 10.47 -18.27 4.52
N GLN A 208 9.81 -17.12 4.63
CA GLN A 208 10.06 -15.95 3.77
C GLN A 208 11.35 -15.18 4.11
N GLY A 209 12.09 -15.59 5.15
CA GLY A 209 13.37 -15.00 5.51
C GLY A 209 13.34 -14.08 6.73
N VAL A 210 12.16 -13.77 7.30
CA VAL A 210 12.05 -12.91 8.49
C VAL A 210 12.77 -13.54 9.70
N ARG A 211 13.53 -12.73 10.42
CA ARG A 211 14.33 -13.07 11.62
C ARG A 211 14.06 -12.15 12.80
N HIS A 212 13.54 -10.95 12.56
CA HIS A 212 13.29 -9.93 13.57
C HIS A 212 11.92 -9.27 13.33
N ILE A 213 11.15 -9.01 14.39
CA ILE A 213 9.92 -8.22 14.35
C ILE A 213 9.99 -7.16 15.46
N ILE A 214 9.92 -5.87 15.12
CA ILE A 214 9.99 -4.79 16.12
C ILE A 214 8.75 -4.79 17.01
N ARG A 215 7.54 -4.93 16.46
CA ARG A 215 6.28 -5.02 17.23
C ARG A 215 5.38 -6.17 16.80
N VAL A 216 4.82 -6.87 17.77
CA VAL A 216 3.79 -7.91 17.57
C VAL A 216 2.55 -7.56 18.38
N ASP A 217 1.41 -7.37 17.70
CA ASP A 217 0.08 -7.27 18.29
C ASP A 217 -0.74 -8.52 17.93
N VAL A 218 -1.35 -9.19 18.91
CA VAL A 218 -2.23 -10.35 18.70
C VAL A 218 -3.51 -10.21 19.51
N GLU A 219 -4.66 -10.25 18.83
CA GLU A 219 -5.98 -10.37 19.44
C GLU A 219 -6.32 -11.86 19.60
N ASP A 220 -6.06 -12.41 20.79
CA ASP A 220 -6.33 -13.82 21.10
C ASP A 220 -7.79 -14.04 21.52
N SER A 221 -8.32 -15.24 21.29
CA SER A 221 -9.71 -15.54 21.64
C SER A 221 -9.92 -15.59 23.15
N ARG A 222 -10.95 -14.89 23.64
CA ARG A 222 -11.37 -14.96 25.05
C ARG A 222 -11.93 -16.34 25.43
N GLU A 223 -12.51 -17.07 24.48
CA GLU A 223 -13.12 -18.39 24.72
C GLU A 223 -12.10 -19.54 24.56
N PHE A 224 -11.22 -19.42 23.57
CA PHE A 224 -10.24 -20.44 23.20
C PHE A 224 -8.85 -19.83 22.98
N PRO A 225 -8.20 -19.29 24.04
CA PRO A 225 -6.89 -18.67 23.94
C PRO A 225 -5.81 -19.68 23.59
N HIS A 226 -4.69 -19.18 23.06
CA HIS A 226 -3.51 -20.00 22.79
C HIS A 226 -2.86 -20.52 24.07
N SER A 227 -2.24 -21.71 23.97
CA SER A 227 -1.44 -22.23 25.09
C SER A 227 -0.13 -21.45 25.21
N ASP A 228 0.36 -21.28 26.45
CA ASP A 228 1.65 -20.64 26.75
C ASP A 228 2.82 -21.32 26.02
N GLN A 229 2.72 -22.64 25.82
CA GLN A 229 3.64 -23.41 25.00
C GLN A 229 3.61 -22.96 23.53
N ALA A 230 2.43 -22.83 22.90
CA ALA A 230 2.30 -22.43 21.50
C ALA A 230 2.76 -20.99 21.24
N ILE A 231 2.50 -20.09 22.19
CA ILE A 231 3.02 -18.71 22.16
C ILE A 231 4.54 -18.77 22.18
N SER A 232 5.13 -19.51 23.13
CA SER A 232 6.59 -19.65 23.19
C SER A 232 7.18 -20.28 21.91
N GLU A 233 6.58 -21.35 21.40
CA GLU A 233 6.97 -22.06 20.17
C GLU A 233 6.97 -21.15 18.92
N SER A 234 6.11 -20.13 18.89
CA SER A 234 6.02 -19.16 17.78
C SER A 234 7.23 -18.21 17.65
N PHE A 235 8.03 -18.04 18.71
CA PHE A 235 9.14 -17.08 18.76
C PHE A 235 10.51 -17.69 19.12
N HIS A 236 10.71 -18.98 18.86
CA HIS A 236 12.03 -19.64 19.05
C HIS A 236 13.09 -19.17 18.04
N THR A 237 12.64 -18.68 16.88
CA THR A 237 13.49 -18.40 15.70
C THR A 237 13.39 -16.95 15.22
N ILE A 238 12.47 -16.17 15.79
CA ILE A 238 12.22 -14.76 15.47
C ILE A 238 12.42 -13.93 16.73
N THR A 239 13.21 -12.86 16.62
CA THR A 239 13.46 -11.89 17.68
C THR A 239 12.32 -10.88 17.76
N VAL A 240 11.86 -10.50 18.96
CA VAL A 240 10.81 -9.48 19.16
C VAL A 240 11.24 -8.39 20.15
N GLU A 241 10.92 -7.12 19.87
CA GLU A 241 11.21 -5.98 20.78
C GLU A 241 9.98 -5.44 21.52
N GLN A 242 8.81 -5.38 20.90
CA GLN A 242 7.56 -4.91 21.50
C GLN A 242 6.51 -6.02 21.39
N PHE A 243 5.99 -6.47 22.53
CA PHE A 243 5.12 -7.66 22.57
C PHE A 243 3.78 -7.36 23.24
N ASN A 244 2.69 -7.60 22.51
CA ASN A 244 1.32 -7.35 22.93
C ASN A 244 0.43 -8.51 22.47
N TRP A 245 0.40 -9.58 23.24
CA TRP A 245 -0.50 -10.71 23.02
C TRP A 245 -1.65 -10.62 24.00
N LYS A 246 -2.88 -10.38 23.53
CA LYS A 246 -4.06 -10.11 24.36
C LYS A 246 -4.64 -11.33 25.09
N LYS A 247 -3.81 -12.33 25.37
CA LYS A 247 -4.12 -13.45 26.25
C LYS A 247 -4.13 -12.95 27.69
N VAL A 248 -5.24 -13.17 28.38
CA VAL A 248 -5.39 -12.86 29.80
C VAL A 248 -4.41 -13.69 30.63
N ASP A 249 -3.76 -13.05 31.60
CA ASP A 249 -2.88 -13.68 32.60
C ASP A 249 -1.76 -14.54 32.00
N LEU A 250 -1.06 -14.02 30.98
CA LEU A 250 0.10 -14.67 30.35
C LEU A 250 1.25 -14.92 31.35
N ASP A 251 1.82 -16.13 31.37
CA ASP A 251 2.94 -16.49 32.27
C ASP A 251 4.22 -15.67 31.94
N PRO A 252 4.86 -15.01 32.92
CA PRO A 252 6.05 -14.19 32.69
C PRO A 252 7.24 -14.97 32.11
N ARG A 253 7.33 -16.29 32.35
CA ARG A 253 8.38 -17.17 31.81
C ARG A 253 8.27 -17.36 30.31
N VAL A 254 7.06 -17.25 29.74
CA VAL A 254 6.87 -17.21 28.28
C VAL A 254 7.53 -15.95 27.72
N ILE A 255 7.21 -14.79 28.31
CA ILE A 255 7.74 -13.48 27.91
C ILE A 255 9.27 -13.45 28.00
N CYS A 256 9.84 -13.97 29.10
CA CYS A 256 11.29 -14.00 29.32
C CYS A 256 12.05 -14.95 28.37
N LYS A 257 11.36 -15.87 27.70
CA LYS A 257 11.94 -16.81 26.72
C LYS A 257 11.73 -16.39 25.26
N LEU A 258 10.99 -15.31 24.98
CA LEU A 258 10.78 -14.82 23.62
C LEU A 258 12.13 -14.48 22.96
N GLY A 259 12.38 -15.06 21.78
CA GLY A 259 13.65 -14.96 21.05
C GLY A 259 14.78 -15.88 21.55
N SER A 260 14.55 -16.71 22.56
CA SER A 260 15.55 -17.66 23.06
C SER A 260 15.52 -18.98 22.29
N LYS A 261 16.70 -19.56 22.06
CA LYS A 261 16.87 -20.90 21.45
C LYS A 261 16.74 -22.05 22.46
N ALA A 262 16.63 -21.77 23.76
CA ALA A 262 16.58 -22.78 24.81
C ALA A 262 15.22 -23.48 24.86
N THR A 263 15.20 -24.81 24.78
CA THR A 263 13.94 -25.56 24.74
C THR A 263 13.29 -25.68 26.12
N TRP A 264 11.96 -25.84 26.16
CA TRP A 264 11.23 -26.03 27.42
C TRP A 264 11.56 -27.37 28.08
N GLY A 265 12.42 -27.33 29.09
CA GLY A 265 12.75 -28.48 29.94
C GLY A 265 14.23 -28.83 30.00
N GLU A 266 15.08 -28.20 29.18
CA GLU A 266 16.53 -28.33 29.31
C GLU A 266 17.03 -27.60 30.57
N VAL A 267 17.47 -28.38 31.56
CA VAL A 267 18.18 -27.87 32.74
C VAL A 267 19.64 -27.66 32.34
N THR A 268 19.97 -26.46 31.87
CA THR A 268 21.37 -26.03 31.76
C THR A 268 21.96 -25.84 33.17
N PRO A 269 23.18 -26.36 33.46
CA PRO A 269 23.75 -26.25 34.80
C PRO A 269 23.94 -24.81 35.31
N ASP A 270 24.20 -23.87 34.41
CA ASP A 270 24.13 -22.44 34.70
C ASP A 270 22.68 -21.95 34.59
N LEU A 271 21.93 -22.11 35.67
CA LEU A 271 20.59 -21.51 35.81
C LEU A 271 20.64 -20.06 36.36
N SER A 272 21.74 -19.34 36.12
CA SER A 272 21.91 -17.96 36.53
C SER A 272 22.38 -17.03 35.41
N THR A 273 21.76 -15.84 35.42
CA THR A 273 22.29 -14.53 35.00
C THR A 273 22.15 -14.01 33.57
N THR A 274 21.85 -14.78 32.52
CA THR A 274 21.62 -14.20 31.16
C THR A 274 20.25 -14.54 30.56
N CYS A 275 19.40 -13.52 30.46
CA CYS A 275 18.19 -13.55 29.63
C CYS A 275 18.51 -12.73 28.38
N ASP A 276 18.66 -13.38 27.22
CA ASP A 276 19.06 -12.71 25.97
C ASP A 276 17.88 -12.08 25.21
N SER A 277 16.71 -11.98 25.86
CA SER A 277 15.50 -11.44 25.23
C SER A 277 15.66 -9.96 24.88
N GLN A 278 15.22 -9.61 23.67
CA GLN A 278 15.33 -8.25 23.13
C GLN A 278 14.14 -7.36 23.49
N ILE A 279 13.16 -7.88 24.24
CA ILE A 279 11.95 -7.16 24.66
C ILE A 279 12.29 -5.85 25.37
N ARG A 280 11.74 -4.76 24.84
CA ARG A 280 11.81 -3.36 25.32
C ARG A 280 10.46 -2.89 25.85
N GLU A 281 9.37 -3.31 25.23
CA GLU A 281 8.01 -2.95 25.64
C GLU A 281 7.12 -4.19 25.74
N VAL A 282 6.24 -4.24 26.74
CA VAL A 282 5.24 -5.30 26.88
C VAL A 282 3.87 -4.72 27.23
N THR A 283 2.82 -5.23 26.59
CA THR A 283 1.42 -4.96 26.92
C THR A 283 0.74 -6.26 27.34
N LEU A 284 0.10 -6.26 28.52
CA LEU A 284 -0.43 -7.47 29.17
C LEU A 284 -1.89 -7.27 29.60
N SER A 285 -2.74 -8.25 29.28
CA SER A 285 -4.13 -8.31 29.74
C SER A 285 -4.19 -8.97 31.12
N TRP A 286 -4.75 -8.27 32.12
CA TRP A 286 -4.88 -8.76 33.49
C TRP A 286 -6.33 -9.11 33.83
N SER A 287 -6.58 -10.22 34.53
CA SER A 287 -7.94 -10.62 34.94
C SER A 287 -8.50 -9.92 36.18
N GLY A 288 -7.67 -9.19 36.93
CA GLY A 288 -7.96 -8.79 38.32
C GLY A 288 -7.29 -9.68 39.38
N ASN A 289 -6.72 -10.83 39.00
CA ASN A 289 -6.05 -11.74 39.94
C ASN A 289 -4.68 -11.18 40.40
N ASN A 290 -4.55 -10.76 41.66
CA ASN A 290 -3.31 -10.24 42.23
C ASN A 290 -2.13 -11.26 42.20
N THR A 291 -2.41 -12.56 42.13
CA THR A 291 -1.36 -13.60 41.99
C THR A 291 -0.51 -13.37 40.74
N ILE A 292 -1.14 -12.88 39.66
CA ILE A 292 -0.51 -12.63 38.37
C ILE A 292 0.36 -11.38 38.41
N LEU A 293 -0.10 -10.29 39.05
CA LEU A 293 0.74 -9.12 39.33
C LEU A 293 1.98 -9.51 40.16
N ARG A 294 1.82 -10.41 41.14
CA ARG A 294 2.92 -10.91 41.97
C ARG A 294 3.93 -11.74 41.19
N ALA A 295 3.48 -12.60 40.27
CA ALA A 295 4.32 -13.38 39.37
C ALA A 295 5.05 -12.49 38.35
N TRP A 296 4.34 -11.58 37.66
CA TRP A 296 4.97 -10.62 36.73
C TRP A 296 6.05 -9.75 37.38
N SER A 297 5.94 -9.49 38.69
CA SER A 297 6.88 -8.68 39.46
C SER A 297 7.88 -9.47 40.30
N GLU A 298 7.96 -10.80 40.17
CA GLU A 298 9.02 -11.61 40.81
C GLU A 298 10.39 -11.38 40.14
N PRO A 299 11.53 -11.66 40.79
CA PRO A 299 12.87 -11.45 40.21
C PRO A 299 13.09 -12.21 38.89
N GLU A 300 12.50 -13.40 38.77
CA GLU A 300 12.50 -14.27 37.60
C GLU A 300 11.44 -13.88 36.55
N GLY A 301 10.62 -12.87 36.84
CA GLY A 301 9.55 -12.36 35.98
C GLY A 301 10.02 -11.21 35.07
N LEU A 302 9.16 -10.19 34.86
CA LEU A 302 9.50 -9.04 34.00
C LEU A 302 10.82 -8.30 34.35
N PRO A 303 11.26 -8.20 35.63
CA PRO A 303 12.59 -7.70 35.98
C PRO A 303 13.77 -8.47 35.37
N LEU A 304 13.57 -9.74 34.98
CA LEU A 304 14.63 -10.59 34.42
C LEU A 304 15.08 -10.13 33.03
N LEU A 305 14.15 -9.64 32.21
CA LEU A 305 14.37 -9.09 30.87
C LEU A 305 15.41 -7.96 30.95
N PRO A 306 16.48 -7.91 30.12
CA PRO A 306 17.54 -6.91 30.25
C PRO A 306 17.23 -5.56 29.59
N ARG A 307 16.36 -5.54 28.56
CA ARG A 307 16.10 -4.36 27.72
C ARG A 307 14.73 -3.71 27.95
N LEU A 308 13.86 -4.31 28.76
CA LEU A 308 12.54 -3.79 29.11
C LEU A 308 12.65 -2.38 29.69
N ARG A 309 11.87 -1.45 29.12
CA ARG A 309 11.75 -0.03 29.49
C ARG A 309 10.31 0.36 29.81
N LYS A 310 9.31 -0.34 29.25
CA LYS A 310 7.90 0.02 29.39
C LYS A 310 7.01 -1.21 29.58
N ILE A 311 6.11 -1.12 30.55
CA ILE A 311 5.07 -2.11 30.84
C ILE A 311 3.73 -1.41 30.75
N THR A 312 2.80 -1.94 29.95
CA THR A 312 1.40 -1.49 29.90
C THR A 312 0.52 -2.63 30.40
N ILE A 313 -0.24 -2.41 31.47
CA ILE A 313 -1.25 -3.39 31.92
C ILE A 313 -2.62 -2.89 31.47
N LEU A 314 -3.33 -3.73 30.72
CA LEU A 314 -4.72 -3.53 30.37
C LEU A 314 -5.57 -4.01 31.54
N VAL A 315 -6.30 -3.08 32.15
CA VAL A 315 -7.17 -3.29 33.31
C VAL A 315 -8.62 -3.44 32.81
N PRO A 316 -9.33 -4.52 33.20
CA PRO A 316 -10.77 -4.68 32.96
C PRO A 316 -11.58 -3.45 33.37
N ALA A 317 -12.78 -3.30 32.81
CA ALA A 317 -13.70 -2.26 33.24
C ALA A 317 -14.15 -2.51 34.69
N ASP A 318 -14.51 -1.45 35.42
CA ASP A 318 -14.93 -1.58 36.84
C ASP A 318 -16.17 -2.48 37.01
N GLU A 319 -16.99 -2.62 35.96
CA GLU A 319 -18.15 -3.53 35.89
C GLU A 319 -17.76 -5.01 35.70
N GLU A 320 -16.56 -5.30 35.18
CA GLU A 320 -16.01 -6.65 35.00
C GLU A 320 -15.20 -7.12 36.24
N MET A 321 -14.92 -6.23 37.18
CA MET A 321 -14.09 -6.49 38.36
C MET A 321 -14.89 -7.09 39.53
N ALA A 322 -14.37 -8.18 40.11
CA ALA A 322 -14.92 -8.78 41.33
C ALA A 322 -14.44 -8.10 42.63
N GLU A 323 -13.34 -7.36 42.56
CA GLU A 323 -12.68 -6.70 43.70
C GLU A 323 -13.02 -5.20 43.76
N SER A 324 -12.85 -4.57 44.94
CA SER A 324 -13.13 -3.14 45.07
C SER A 324 -12.07 -2.26 44.39
N PRO A 325 -12.42 -1.05 43.89
CA PRO A 325 -11.47 -0.13 43.26
C PRO A 325 -10.27 0.23 44.16
N ASP A 326 -10.49 0.38 45.47
CA ASP A 326 -9.44 0.64 46.46
C ASP A 326 -8.45 -0.53 46.57
N TRP A 327 -8.95 -1.77 46.55
CA TRP A 327 -8.12 -2.97 46.58
C TRP A 327 -7.32 -3.15 45.28
N VAL A 328 -7.96 -2.92 44.13
CA VAL A 328 -7.29 -2.93 42.82
C VAL A 328 -6.17 -1.87 42.79
N SER A 329 -6.45 -0.64 43.21
CA SER A 329 -5.46 0.44 43.31
C SER A 329 -4.27 0.07 44.20
N ALA A 330 -4.54 -0.53 45.37
CA ALA A 330 -3.49 -1.01 46.27
C ALA A 330 -2.61 -2.11 45.65
N CYS A 331 -3.22 -3.08 44.94
CA CYS A 331 -2.48 -4.14 44.25
C CYS A 331 -1.60 -3.60 43.11
N LEU A 332 -2.11 -2.65 42.32
CA LEU A 332 -1.35 -1.99 41.24
C LEU A 332 -0.21 -1.11 41.79
N ALA A 333 -0.38 -0.52 42.98
CA ALA A 333 0.70 0.16 43.70
C ALA A 333 1.76 -0.80 44.24
N GLU A 334 1.36 -1.94 44.83
CA GLU A 334 2.29 -3.01 45.27
C GLU A 334 3.12 -3.51 44.07
N PHE A 335 2.47 -3.77 42.93
CA PHE A 335 3.11 -4.18 41.68
C PHE A 335 4.22 -3.21 41.24
N ARG A 336 3.93 -1.90 41.14
CA ARG A 336 4.92 -0.87 40.78
C ARG A 336 6.12 -0.89 41.73
N GLN A 337 5.87 -0.99 43.04
CA GLN A 337 6.95 -1.03 44.04
C GLN A 337 7.80 -2.30 43.92
N ARG A 338 7.19 -3.45 43.58
CA ARG A 338 7.89 -4.73 43.37
C ARG A 338 8.78 -4.70 42.12
N ILE A 339 8.28 -4.18 40.99
CA ILE A 339 9.10 -4.00 39.77
C ILE A 339 10.30 -3.08 40.07
N ALA A 340 10.08 -1.92 40.70
CA ALA A 340 11.16 -0.99 41.01
C ALA A 340 12.25 -1.62 41.92
N ARG A 341 11.85 -2.36 42.95
CA ARG A 341 12.76 -3.06 43.86
C ARG A 341 13.59 -4.13 43.14
N ASN A 342 12.94 -4.95 42.30
CA ASN A 342 13.55 -6.11 41.68
C ASN A 342 14.35 -5.76 40.41
N ALA A 343 14.11 -4.59 39.79
CA ALA A 343 14.93 -4.06 38.71
C ALA A 343 16.27 -3.48 39.20
N LEU A 344 16.33 -2.98 40.44
CA LEU A 344 17.54 -2.39 41.04
C LEU A 344 18.53 -3.46 41.53
N THR A 345 18.05 -4.52 42.18
CA THR A 345 18.90 -5.56 42.81
C THR A 345 19.79 -6.32 41.83
N LYS A 346 19.50 -6.28 40.52
CA LYS A 346 20.31 -6.91 39.47
C LYS A 346 21.42 -6.01 38.90
N ALA A 347 21.38 -4.70 39.18
CA ALA A 347 22.43 -3.76 38.78
C ALA A 347 23.65 -3.86 39.72
N ASP A 348 23.41 -3.90 41.03
CA ASP A 348 24.46 -3.92 42.05
C ASP A 348 25.20 -5.26 42.16
N SER A 349 24.61 -6.37 41.71
CA SER A 349 25.19 -7.71 41.82
C SER A 349 26.31 -8.04 40.80
N SER A 350 26.77 -7.05 40.02
CA SER A 350 27.78 -7.23 38.96
C SER A 350 29.23 -6.94 39.39
N VAL A 351 29.47 -6.57 40.66
CA VAL A 351 30.81 -6.27 41.18
C VAL A 351 31.30 -7.43 42.05
N VAL A 352 32.30 -8.16 41.55
CA VAL A 352 32.98 -9.24 42.29
C VAL A 352 33.86 -8.65 43.39
N VAL A 353 33.84 -9.29 44.56
CA VAL A 353 34.64 -8.92 45.73
C VAL A 353 36.07 -9.46 45.60
N GLU A 354 37.06 -8.59 45.79
CA GLU A 354 38.36 -9.00 46.37
C GLU A 354 38.58 -8.21 47.67
N GLU A 355 39.00 -8.92 48.73
CA GLU A 355 39.24 -8.35 50.05
C GLU A 355 40.65 -7.74 50.15
N GLY A 356 40.77 -6.57 50.80
CA GLY A 356 42.06 -5.93 51.10
C GLY A 356 41.93 -4.81 52.13
N GLU A 357 42.69 -4.89 53.23
CA GLU A 357 42.57 -3.98 54.38
C GLU A 357 43.28 -2.61 54.22
N SER A 358 42.86 -1.69 55.10
CA SER A 358 43.61 -0.58 55.71
C SER A 358 43.50 0.86 55.14
N ASP A 359 42.84 1.70 55.95
CA ASP A 359 43.13 3.09 56.34
C ASP A 359 43.92 4.02 55.39
N ASN A 360 43.26 5.11 54.95
CA ASN A 360 43.35 6.38 55.71
C ASN A 360 42.37 7.48 55.26
N VAL A 361 42.08 8.41 56.18
CA VAL A 361 41.16 9.54 55.97
C VAL A 361 41.86 10.71 55.27
N SER A 362 41.21 11.27 54.24
CA SER A 362 41.45 12.66 53.81
C SER A 362 40.19 13.25 53.16
N LYS A 363 39.71 14.38 53.71
CA LYS A 363 38.54 15.10 53.19
C LYS A 363 38.93 16.00 52.02
N SER A 364 38.31 15.82 50.87
CA SER A 364 38.19 16.85 49.84
C SER A 364 36.73 17.03 49.44
N LYS A 365 36.20 18.24 49.60
CA LYS A 365 34.90 18.61 49.04
C LYS A 365 35.07 18.79 47.53
N GLY A 366 34.60 17.83 46.75
CA GLY A 366 34.32 17.99 45.33
C GLY A 366 32.88 17.58 45.08
N SER A 367 32.04 18.52 44.65
CA SER A 367 30.69 18.20 44.18
C SER A 367 30.83 17.67 42.75
N SER A 368 30.91 16.36 42.60
CA SER A 368 30.82 15.69 41.31
C SER A 368 29.49 14.95 41.23
N ASP A 369 28.62 15.39 40.32
CA ASP A 369 27.43 14.65 39.94
C ASP A 369 27.85 13.28 39.39
N ILE A 370 27.58 12.23 40.16
CA ILE A 370 27.63 10.85 39.69
C ILE A 370 26.17 10.43 39.56
N GLU A 371 25.62 10.58 38.36
CA GLU A 371 24.31 10.02 38.02
C GLU A 371 24.36 8.50 38.20
N SER A 372 23.75 8.02 39.28
CA SER A 372 23.54 6.59 39.49
C SER A 372 22.53 6.11 38.45
N GLY A 373 23.04 5.52 37.35
CA GLY A 373 22.29 5.06 36.18
C GLY A 373 21.36 3.87 36.46
N GLY A 374 20.39 4.06 37.36
CA GLY A 374 19.35 3.08 37.64
C GLY A 374 18.45 2.87 36.42
N ARG A 375 18.22 1.61 36.05
CA ARG A 375 17.39 1.24 34.90
C ARG A 375 15.91 1.57 35.15
N ARG A 376 15.48 2.72 34.64
CA ARG A 376 14.10 3.22 34.77
C ARG A 376 13.15 2.42 33.88
N ILE A 377 12.14 1.79 34.49
CA ILE A 377 11.03 1.12 33.82
C ILE A 377 9.75 1.93 34.05
N GLU A 378 9.07 2.30 32.97
CA GLU A 378 7.80 3.03 32.99
C GLU A 378 6.63 2.05 33.02
N ILE A 379 5.61 2.32 33.84
CA ILE A 379 4.48 1.41 34.08
C ILE A 379 3.17 2.16 33.90
N TYR A 380 2.41 1.78 32.87
CA TYR A 380 1.12 2.36 32.52
C TYR A 380 -0.03 1.39 32.85
N PHE A 381 -1.17 1.96 33.25
CA PHE A 381 -2.42 1.24 33.49
C PHE A 381 -3.48 1.83 32.56
N VAL A 382 -4.13 1.00 31.76
CA VAL A 382 -5.10 1.44 30.74
C VAL A 382 -6.40 0.68 30.94
N GLN A 383 -7.49 1.41 31.16
CA GLN A 383 -8.81 0.84 31.44
C GLN A 383 -9.57 0.58 30.13
N SER A 384 -10.22 -0.59 30.01
CA SER A 384 -10.98 -0.96 28.81
C SER A 384 -12.27 -0.14 28.64
N ARG A 385 -12.55 0.35 27.43
CA ARG A 385 -13.83 0.99 27.06
C ARG A 385 -14.71 0.00 26.29
N GLY A 386 -15.97 -0.15 26.69
CA GLY A 386 -16.93 -1.09 26.08
C GLY A 386 -17.23 -0.79 24.61
N LYS A 387 -17.45 -1.85 23.80
CA LYS A 387 -17.83 -1.75 22.39
C LYS A 387 -19.34 -1.56 22.23
N GLY A 388 -19.75 -0.63 21.36
CA GLY A 388 -21.14 -0.43 20.93
C GLY A 388 -21.67 -1.56 20.04
N GLN A 389 -22.99 -1.61 19.91
CA GLN A 389 -23.74 -2.70 19.26
C GLN A 389 -23.81 -2.56 17.73
N ASN A 390 -23.99 -3.69 17.03
CA ASN A 390 -24.27 -3.74 15.59
C ASN A 390 -25.79 -3.74 15.30
N PRO A 391 -26.22 -3.41 14.07
CA PRO A 391 -27.60 -2.96 13.78
C PRO A 391 -28.59 -4.08 13.45
N GLU A 392 -29.88 -3.73 13.46
CA GLU A 392 -30.99 -4.61 13.10
C GLU A 392 -31.71 -4.20 11.79
N ASN A 393 -31.99 -5.23 10.99
CA ASN A 393 -33.21 -5.45 10.19
C ASN A 393 -33.39 -4.87 8.77
N LEU A 394 -34.15 -5.67 8.01
CA LEU A 394 -34.31 -5.79 6.56
C LEU A 394 -35.78 -5.48 6.19
N HIS A 395 -36.09 -4.97 4.98
CA HIS A 395 -37.35 -5.27 4.27
C HIS A 395 -37.31 -4.89 2.76
N THR A 396 -38.40 -5.16 2.01
CA THR A 396 -38.35 -5.80 0.66
C THR A 396 -39.30 -5.17 -0.39
N PHE A 397 -39.20 -5.63 -1.66
CA PHE A 397 -40.09 -5.44 -2.84
C PHE A 397 -39.91 -4.13 -3.66
N GLY A 398 -39.98 -4.09 -5.01
CA GLY A 398 -40.07 -5.12 -6.06
C GLY A 398 -41.12 -4.82 -7.16
N GLN A 399 -40.72 -4.61 -8.44
CA GLN A 399 -41.58 -4.61 -9.67
C GLN A 399 -40.74 -4.49 -11.00
N PRO A 400 -41.27 -4.45 -12.24
CA PRO A 400 -41.30 -5.59 -13.18
C PRO A 400 -40.41 -5.48 -14.45
N ARG A 401 -40.24 -6.59 -15.18
CA ARG A 401 -39.45 -6.69 -16.44
C ARG A 401 -40.07 -5.98 -17.66
N PRO A 402 -39.29 -5.25 -18.48
CA PRO A 402 -39.61 -4.89 -19.86
C PRO A 402 -38.89 -5.77 -20.92
N SER A 403 -39.13 -5.49 -22.20
CA SER A 403 -38.82 -6.35 -23.37
C SER A 403 -37.44 -6.13 -24.00
N VAL A 404 -37.11 -6.91 -25.04
CA VAL A 404 -35.76 -7.22 -25.57
C VAL A 404 -34.86 -6.03 -25.96
N GLU A 405 -35.39 -4.82 -26.15
CA GLU A 405 -34.58 -3.61 -26.43
C GLU A 405 -34.28 -2.75 -25.18
N SER A 406 -34.75 -3.15 -23.99
CA SER A 406 -34.59 -2.43 -22.71
C SER A 406 -33.44 -2.94 -21.83
N ARG A 407 -32.43 -3.62 -22.40
CA ARG A 407 -31.32 -4.26 -21.66
C ARG A 407 -29.94 -4.03 -22.29
N ALA A 408 -29.70 -2.88 -22.91
CA ALA A 408 -28.42 -2.56 -23.57
C ALA A 408 -27.20 -2.73 -22.65
N GLY A 409 -27.30 -2.31 -21.39
CA GLY A 409 -26.23 -2.48 -20.39
C GLY A 409 -25.92 -3.94 -20.09
N TYR A 410 -26.93 -4.80 -19.96
CA TYR A 410 -26.72 -6.25 -19.76
C TYR A 410 -26.15 -6.91 -21.01
N ARG A 411 -26.64 -6.54 -22.20
CA ARG A 411 -26.10 -7.07 -23.46
C ARG A 411 -24.61 -6.75 -23.61
N TRP A 412 -24.18 -5.55 -23.23
CA TRP A 412 -22.76 -5.18 -23.20
C TRP A 412 -21.96 -6.16 -22.33
N LEU A 413 -22.44 -6.46 -21.11
CA LEU A 413 -21.78 -7.41 -20.20
C LEU A 413 -21.75 -8.83 -20.81
N ASP A 414 -22.88 -9.34 -21.29
CA ASP A 414 -22.99 -10.69 -21.88
C ASP A 414 -22.03 -10.87 -23.06
N THR A 415 -21.98 -9.90 -23.97
CA THR A 415 -21.08 -9.87 -25.13
C THR A 415 -19.61 -9.88 -24.69
N VAL A 416 -19.23 -8.96 -23.80
CA VAL A 416 -17.84 -8.76 -23.40
C VAL A 416 -17.33 -9.95 -22.57
N TYR A 417 -18.16 -10.48 -21.68
CA TYR A 417 -17.83 -11.69 -20.92
C TYR A 417 -17.77 -12.93 -21.82
N GLY A 418 -18.65 -13.05 -22.83
CA GLY A 418 -18.58 -14.11 -23.83
C GLY A 418 -17.27 -14.08 -24.64
N PHE A 419 -16.84 -12.89 -25.06
CA PHE A 419 -15.53 -12.68 -25.70
C PHE A 419 -14.37 -13.01 -24.76
N ALA A 420 -14.43 -12.58 -23.51
CA ALA A 420 -13.41 -12.84 -22.49
C ALA A 420 -13.25 -14.32 -22.14
N ASP A 421 -14.37 -15.03 -21.93
CA ASP A 421 -14.37 -16.45 -21.59
C ASP A 421 -13.85 -17.32 -22.76
N ILE A 422 -14.05 -16.89 -24.02
CA ILE A 422 -13.49 -17.55 -25.21
C ILE A 422 -12.01 -17.23 -25.38
N LEU A 423 -11.61 -15.94 -25.38
CA LEU A 423 -10.22 -15.55 -25.58
C LEU A 423 -9.31 -16.17 -24.51
N LYS A 424 -9.79 -16.27 -23.26
CA LYS A 424 -9.09 -16.97 -22.17
C LYS A 424 -8.82 -18.44 -22.49
N GLN A 425 -9.79 -19.16 -23.06
CA GLN A 425 -9.60 -20.57 -23.44
C GLN A 425 -8.56 -20.73 -24.55
N PHE A 426 -8.57 -19.85 -25.56
CA PHE A 426 -7.58 -19.87 -26.64
C PHE A 426 -6.18 -19.49 -26.15
N TRP A 427 -6.09 -18.50 -25.26
CA TRP A 427 -4.86 -18.11 -24.57
C TRP A 427 -4.28 -19.29 -23.77
N ASP A 428 -5.08 -19.90 -22.89
CA ASP A 428 -4.63 -21.01 -22.03
C ASP A 428 -4.15 -22.23 -22.82
N ARG A 429 -4.80 -22.56 -23.94
CA ARG A 429 -4.37 -23.68 -24.80
C ARG A 429 -3.05 -23.39 -25.52
N SER A 430 -2.88 -22.17 -26.04
CA SER A 430 -1.76 -21.87 -26.96
C SER A 430 -0.52 -21.32 -26.24
N VAL A 431 -0.66 -20.76 -25.04
CA VAL A 431 0.46 -20.07 -24.36
C VAL A 431 1.65 -21.00 -24.13
N ASP A 432 1.43 -22.24 -23.72
CA ASP A 432 2.50 -23.20 -23.48
C ASP A 432 3.21 -23.67 -24.76
N GLU A 433 2.55 -23.58 -25.92
CA GLU A 433 3.10 -23.93 -27.22
C GLU A 433 4.07 -22.86 -27.75
N PHE A 434 3.90 -21.59 -27.35
CA PHE A 434 4.79 -20.50 -27.77
C PHE A 434 6.13 -20.52 -27.03
N ARG A 435 7.24 -20.43 -27.77
CA ARG A 435 8.58 -20.46 -27.17
C ARG A 435 8.86 -19.20 -26.31
N PRO A 436 9.68 -19.28 -25.24
CA PRO A 436 9.96 -18.13 -24.35
C PRO A 436 10.53 -16.90 -25.08
N ASP A 437 11.29 -17.11 -26.15
CA ASP A 437 11.85 -16.07 -27.01
C ASP A 437 10.78 -15.30 -27.81
N MET A 438 9.68 -15.94 -28.20
CA MET A 438 8.51 -15.28 -28.79
C MET A 438 7.77 -14.43 -27.75
N ARG A 439 7.61 -14.97 -26.53
CA ARG A 439 6.94 -14.28 -25.40
C ARG A 439 7.68 -13.01 -24.96
N LYS A 440 8.97 -12.84 -25.30
CA LYS A 440 9.80 -11.71 -24.86
C LYS A 440 9.35 -10.33 -25.36
N HIS A 441 8.67 -10.26 -26.52
CA HIS A 441 8.24 -8.98 -27.12
C HIS A 441 6.70 -8.81 -27.17
N THR A 442 5.93 -9.89 -27.08
CA THR A 442 4.45 -9.86 -27.13
C THR A 442 3.77 -10.55 -25.94
N GLY A 443 4.52 -11.26 -25.10
CA GLY A 443 4.00 -12.12 -24.02
C GLY A 443 4.27 -11.61 -22.60
N GLY A 444 4.61 -10.33 -22.43
CA GLY A 444 4.47 -9.66 -21.13
C GLY A 444 2.99 -9.50 -20.79
N ASP A 445 2.61 -9.76 -19.53
CA ASP A 445 1.25 -9.56 -19.05
C ASP A 445 0.79 -8.10 -19.23
N VAL A 446 -0.52 -7.86 -19.34
CA VAL A 446 -1.09 -6.51 -19.25
C VAL A 446 -1.31 -6.16 -17.79
N VAL A 447 -0.61 -5.13 -17.31
CA VAL A 447 -0.67 -4.64 -15.93
C VAL A 447 -1.62 -3.44 -15.82
N VAL A 448 -2.63 -3.55 -14.97
CA VAL A 448 -3.54 -2.47 -14.57
C VAL A 448 -3.20 -2.05 -13.14
N ALA A 449 -2.78 -0.80 -12.94
CA ALA A 449 -2.67 -0.20 -11.62
C ALA A 449 -4.03 0.37 -11.19
N LEU A 450 -4.54 -0.09 -10.05
CA LEU A 450 -5.83 0.33 -9.49
C LEU A 450 -5.57 1.22 -8.27
N ILE A 451 -5.84 2.52 -8.41
CA ILE A 451 -5.65 3.52 -7.34
C ILE A 451 -6.99 3.70 -6.61
N ASP A 452 -7.13 3.10 -5.42
CA ASP A 452 -8.43 2.94 -4.74
C ASP A 452 -8.27 2.79 -3.21
N ASP A 453 -9.32 2.38 -2.51
CA ASP A 453 -9.39 2.12 -1.05
C ASP A 453 -8.68 0.82 -0.59
N GLY A 454 -7.95 0.17 -1.49
CA GLY A 454 -7.35 -1.16 -1.32
C GLY A 454 -8.18 -2.27 -1.98
N VAL A 455 -7.69 -3.50 -1.95
CA VAL A 455 -8.35 -4.66 -2.57
C VAL A 455 -8.21 -5.83 -1.61
N ASP A 456 -9.31 -6.50 -1.27
CA ASP A 456 -9.26 -7.73 -0.48
C ASP A 456 -8.55 -8.82 -1.28
N ALA A 457 -7.23 -8.95 -1.10
CA ALA A 457 -6.40 -9.79 -1.98
C ALA A 457 -6.42 -11.28 -1.59
N TYR A 458 -7.00 -11.61 -0.45
CA TYR A 458 -7.04 -12.95 0.12
C TYR A 458 -8.45 -13.56 0.06
N ASP A 459 -8.55 -14.82 -0.40
CA ASP A 459 -9.81 -15.59 -0.57
C ASP A 459 -10.89 -14.87 -1.42
N SER A 460 -10.47 -13.92 -2.24
CA SER A 460 -11.30 -13.23 -3.22
C SER A 460 -11.14 -13.86 -4.59
N SER A 461 -12.08 -13.59 -5.50
CA SER A 461 -11.94 -14.10 -6.86
C SER A 461 -10.68 -13.53 -7.56
N VAL A 462 -10.18 -12.36 -7.14
CA VAL A 462 -9.05 -11.64 -7.78
C VAL A 462 -7.67 -12.01 -7.27
N SER A 463 -7.53 -12.84 -6.22
CA SER A 463 -6.22 -13.19 -5.62
C SER A 463 -5.17 -13.61 -6.65
N ALA A 464 -5.51 -14.47 -7.62
CA ALA A 464 -4.57 -14.97 -8.64
C ALA A 464 -4.18 -13.94 -9.72
N ASN A 465 -4.86 -12.79 -9.78
CA ASN A 465 -4.58 -11.69 -10.70
C ASN A 465 -3.74 -10.60 -10.04
N ILE A 466 -3.64 -10.56 -8.70
CA ILE A 466 -2.87 -9.54 -7.96
C ILE A 466 -1.38 -9.92 -7.96
N ILE A 467 -0.50 -8.97 -8.31
CA ILE A 467 0.95 -9.17 -8.44
C ILE A 467 1.77 -8.44 -7.35
N GLY A 468 1.14 -8.22 -6.19
CA GLY A 468 1.58 -7.28 -5.15
C GLY A 468 0.91 -5.91 -5.31
N GLY A 469 1.27 -4.95 -4.46
CA GLY A 469 0.66 -3.62 -4.43
C GLY A 469 1.48 -2.62 -3.62
N LYS A 470 0.92 -1.44 -3.35
CA LYS A 470 1.51 -0.42 -2.47
C LYS A 470 0.39 0.30 -1.71
N SER A 471 0.71 0.91 -0.57
CA SER A 471 -0.21 1.80 0.13
C SER A 471 0.45 3.14 0.44
N PHE A 472 -0.34 4.19 0.25
CA PHE A 472 -0.13 5.54 0.76
C PHE A 472 -1.21 5.91 1.80
N ALA A 473 -2.17 5.03 2.04
CA ALA A 473 -3.20 5.21 3.05
C ALA A 473 -2.63 5.03 4.46
N PHE A 474 -2.97 5.95 5.34
CA PHE A 474 -2.61 5.89 6.75
C PHE A 474 -3.81 6.19 7.65
N ASP A 475 -3.91 5.45 8.75
CA ASP A 475 -4.86 5.72 9.81
C ASP A 475 -4.50 7.04 10.50
N LYS A 476 -5.44 7.99 10.49
CA LYS A 476 -5.22 9.37 10.95
C LYS A 476 -5.00 9.49 12.47
N MET A 477 -5.27 8.44 13.27
CA MET A 477 -5.09 8.45 14.74
C MET A 477 -3.79 7.80 15.20
N THR A 478 -3.41 6.70 14.57
CA THR A 478 -2.25 5.87 14.91
C THR A 478 -1.04 6.19 14.03
N ASN A 479 -1.25 6.88 12.90
CA ASN A 479 -0.25 7.16 11.87
C ASN A 479 0.42 5.89 11.31
N MET A 480 -0.33 4.79 11.31
CA MET A 480 0.05 3.49 10.74
C MET A 480 -0.41 3.39 9.29
N LEU A 481 0.40 2.76 8.44
CA LEU A 481 0.01 2.50 7.06
C LEU A 481 -1.04 1.39 7.00
N ASN A 482 -2.14 1.62 6.27
CA ASN A 482 -3.15 0.60 6.03
C ASN A 482 -2.68 -0.31 4.87
N PRO A 483 -2.79 -1.65 4.97
CA PRO A 483 -2.31 -2.54 3.92
C PRO A 483 -3.11 -2.39 2.61
N PHE A 484 -2.44 -2.57 1.47
CA PHE A 484 -3.10 -2.50 0.16
C PHE A 484 -4.05 -3.69 -0.10
N TYR A 485 -3.79 -4.81 0.57
CA TYR A 485 -4.47 -6.10 0.39
C TYR A 485 -5.74 -6.26 1.25
N VAL A 486 -6.21 -5.15 1.84
CA VAL A 486 -7.50 -5.02 2.52
C VAL A 486 -8.19 -3.79 1.93
N SER A 487 -9.45 -3.91 1.53
CA SER A 487 -10.27 -2.77 1.08
C SER A 487 -11.00 -2.13 2.27
N GLU A 488 -11.05 -0.80 2.30
CA GLU A 488 -11.70 -0.04 3.39
C GLU A 488 -13.22 -0.12 3.34
N LEU A 489 -13.79 0.19 2.17
CA LEU A 489 -15.22 0.26 1.88
C LEU A 489 -15.69 -0.96 1.09
N GLY A 490 -14.77 -1.81 0.63
CA GLY A 490 -15.02 -2.87 -0.35
C GLY A 490 -14.97 -2.37 -1.80
N HIS A 491 -14.63 -1.09 -2.04
CA HIS A 491 -14.78 -0.45 -3.34
C HIS A 491 -13.75 -0.99 -4.35
N GLY A 492 -12.47 -0.94 -4.02
CA GLY A 492 -11.41 -1.44 -4.88
C GLY A 492 -11.50 -2.95 -5.11
N THR A 493 -12.05 -3.72 -4.17
CA THR A 493 -12.38 -5.14 -4.40
C THR A 493 -13.36 -5.30 -5.56
N VAL A 494 -14.46 -4.53 -5.59
CA VAL A 494 -15.43 -4.53 -6.70
C VAL A 494 -14.79 -4.07 -8.00
N MET A 495 -13.94 -3.05 -7.97
CA MET A 495 -13.22 -2.57 -9.15
C MET A 495 -12.31 -3.65 -9.73
N ALA A 496 -11.50 -4.29 -8.89
CA ALA A 496 -10.63 -5.40 -9.28
C ALA A 496 -11.43 -6.57 -9.88
N GLU A 497 -12.58 -6.93 -9.30
CA GLU A 497 -13.45 -7.99 -9.82
C GLU A 497 -14.05 -7.64 -11.19
N ALA A 498 -14.46 -6.37 -11.40
CA ALA A 498 -14.96 -5.90 -12.70
C ALA A 498 -13.88 -5.95 -13.79
N ILE A 499 -12.66 -5.44 -13.51
CA ILE A 499 -11.52 -5.49 -14.45
C ILE A 499 -11.20 -6.94 -14.80
N LYS A 500 -11.11 -7.82 -13.80
CA LYS A 500 -10.85 -9.25 -14.01
C LYS A 500 -11.96 -9.93 -14.82
N ARG A 501 -13.23 -9.62 -14.58
CA ARG A 501 -14.34 -10.29 -15.28
C ARG A 501 -14.35 -9.93 -16.78
N VAL A 502 -13.98 -8.71 -17.13
CA VAL A 502 -13.76 -8.28 -18.53
C VAL A 502 -12.45 -8.82 -19.11
N CYS A 503 -11.37 -8.90 -18.32
CA CYS A 503 -10.08 -9.41 -18.76
C CYS A 503 -9.49 -10.45 -17.78
N PRO A 504 -9.86 -11.74 -17.87
CA PRO A 504 -9.40 -12.76 -16.92
C PRO A 504 -7.88 -13.02 -16.88
N MET A 505 -7.14 -12.54 -17.87
CA MET A 505 -5.66 -12.61 -17.99
C MET A 505 -4.94 -11.41 -17.37
N VAL A 506 -5.66 -10.38 -16.96
CA VAL A 506 -5.07 -9.13 -16.43
C VAL A 506 -4.21 -9.38 -15.18
N LYS A 507 -3.15 -8.60 -15.02
CA LYS A 507 -2.45 -8.47 -13.74
C LYS A 507 -2.83 -7.14 -13.10
N ILE A 508 -3.22 -7.18 -11.84
CA ILE A 508 -3.69 -6.02 -11.07
C ILE A 508 -2.61 -5.66 -10.05
N TYR A 509 -2.26 -4.38 -10.00
CA TYR A 509 -1.38 -3.82 -8.98
C TYR A 509 -2.17 -2.79 -8.15
N PRO A 510 -2.78 -3.19 -7.02
CA PRO A 510 -3.52 -2.27 -6.17
C PRO A 510 -2.61 -1.24 -5.52
N ILE A 511 -3.02 0.01 -5.56
CA ILE A 511 -2.35 1.13 -4.89
C ILE A 511 -3.37 1.80 -3.98
N ARG A 512 -3.28 1.51 -2.69
CA ARG A 512 -4.23 2.04 -1.71
C ARG A 512 -3.93 3.50 -1.38
N VAL A 513 -4.95 4.34 -1.41
CA VAL A 513 -4.95 5.74 -0.96
C VAL A 513 -6.04 5.97 0.09
N ASN A 514 -5.95 7.06 0.87
CA ASN A 514 -7.05 7.44 1.75
C ASN A 514 -8.22 7.98 0.89
N ILE A 515 -9.44 7.57 1.20
CA ILE A 515 -10.66 8.13 0.62
C ILE A 515 -11.20 9.18 1.59
N ASP A 516 -11.33 10.43 1.15
CA ASP A 516 -11.95 11.48 1.96
C ASP A 516 -13.43 11.60 1.56
N SER A 517 -14.32 11.45 2.54
CA SER A 517 -15.76 11.64 2.37
C SER A 517 -16.19 13.03 2.82
N SER A 518 -16.91 13.75 1.96
CA SER A 518 -17.50 15.06 2.27
C SER A 518 -18.73 14.94 3.17
N GLU A 519 -19.12 16.05 3.81
CA GLU A 519 -20.41 16.16 4.53
C GLU A 519 -21.62 15.96 3.61
N SER A 520 -21.46 16.13 2.29
CA SER A 520 -22.48 15.85 1.26
C SER A 520 -22.53 14.39 0.80
N GLY A 521 -21.67 13.51 1.34
CA GLY A 521 -21.63 12.09 0.97
C GLY A 521 -20.94 11.79 -0.37
N GLN A 522 -20.24 12.76 -0.95
CA GLN A 522 -19.33 12.51 -2.08
C GLN A 522 -17.96 12.08 -1.53
N SER A 523 -17.34 11.09 -2.16
CA SER A 523 -16.00 10.62 -1.80
C SER A 523 -15.01 10.95 -2.92
N SER A 524 -13.83 11.41 -2.52
CA SER A 524 -12.75 11.84 -3.43
C SER A 524 -11.38 11.41 -2.90
N VAL A 525 -10.37 11.54 -3.76
CA VAL A 525 -8.97 11.25 -3.44
C VAL A 525 -8.12 12.52 -3.54
N GLU A 526 -7.17 12.70 -2.62
CA GLU A 526 -6.28 13.86 -2.60
C GLU A 526 -5.28 13.83 -3.76
N ALA A 527 -5.12 14.95 -4.47
CA ALA A 527 -4.22 15.09 -5.62
C ALA A 527 -2.78 14.60 -5.39
N ARG A 528 -2.20 14.93 -4.23
CA ARG A 528 -0.86 14.51 -3.79
C ARG A 528 -0.75 12.99 -3.69
N SER A 529 -1.69 12.38 -2.97
CA SER A 529 -1.78 10.93 -2.80
C SER A 529 -1.95 10.21 -4.15
N VAL A 530 -2.72 10.80 -5.08
CA VAL A 530 -2.84 10.32 -6.47
C VAL A 530 -1.52 10.43 -7.24
N ALA A 531 -0.80 11.55 -7.15
CA ALA A 531 0.46 11.74 -7.87
C ALA A 531 1.51 10.68 -7.47
N LEU A 532 1.67 10.43 -6.17
CA LEU A 532 2.57 9.39 -5.65
C LEU A 532 2.12 7.96 -6.04
N ALA A 533 0.81 7.74 -6.13
CA ALA A 533 0.23 6.49 -6.60
C ALA A 533 0.49 6.27 -8.10
N MET A 534 0.34 7.31 -8.93
CA MET A 534 0.65 7.27 -10.35
C MET A 534 2.14 7.09 -10.62
N GLU A 535 3.03 7.77 -9.89
CA GLU A 535 4.48 7.57 -9.99
C GLU A 535 4.86 6.12 -9.65
N THR A 536 4.18 5.53 -8.65
CA THR A 536 4.34 4.10 -8.33
C THR A 536 3.88 3.20 -9.49
N ALA A 537 2.74 3.50 -10.12
CA ALA A 537 2.23 2.72 -11.24
C ALA A 537 3.17 2.76 -12.45
N ILE A 538 3.70 3.95 -12.78
CA ILE A 538 4.76 4.16 -13.78
C ILE A 538 5.99 3.29 -13.45
N ASN A 539 6.51 3.40 -12.23
CA ASN A 539 7.69 2.64 -11.78
C ASN A 539 7.46 1.12 -11.70
N ARG A 540 6.21 0.65 -11.77
CA ARG A 540 5.82 -0.77 -11.88
C ARG A 540 5.47 -1.21 -13.30
N ASN A 541 5.74 -0.37 -14.30
CA ASN A 541 5.47 -0.61 -15.73
C ASN A 541 3.99 -0.93 -16.00
N ALA A 542 3.07 -0.23 -15.32
CA ALA A 542 1.65 -0.35 -15.60
C ALA A 542 1.35 0.05 -17.06
N ASN A 543 0.55 -0.76 -17.77
CA ASN A 543 0.06 -0.39 -19.11
C ASN A 543 -1.19 0.49 -19.02
N ILE A 544 -1.94 0.35 -17.92
CA ILE A 544 -3.18 1.07 -17.66
C ILE A 544 -3.14 1.56 -16.21
N ILE A 545 -3.50 2.82 -15.99
CA ILE A 545 -3.78 3.39 -14.67
C ILE A 545 -5.28 3.66 -14.58
N LEU A 546 -5.88 3.26 -13.47
CA LEU A 546 -7.30 3.41 -13.20
C LEU A 546 -7.49 4.13 -11.87
N ILE A 547 -8.18 5.27 -11.91
CA ILE A 547 -8.56 6.07 -10.74
C ILE A 547 -10.10 6.20 -10.79
N PRO A 548 -10.86 5.32 -10.11
CA PRO A 548 -12.32 5.32 -10.13
C PRO A 548 -12.92 6.34 -9.14
N TRP A 549 -12.21 7.45 -8.88
CA TRP A 549 -12.55 8.47 -7.90
C TRP A 549 -12.34 9.88 -8.47
N PRO A 550 -13.19 10.87 -8.14
CA PRO A 550 -12.87 12.28 -8.36
C PRO A 550 -11.62 12.69 -7.59
N ILE A 551 -10.75 13.50 -8.21
CA ILE A 551 -9.51 13.98 -7.61
C ILE A 551 -9.76 15.37 -7.01
N GLU A 552 -9.61 15.51 -5.69
CA GLU A 552 -9.75 16.80 -5.03
C GLU A 552 -8.45 17.62 -5.17
N VAL A 553 -8.51 18.65 -6.01
CA VAL A 553 -7.43 19.62 -6.25
C VAL A 553 -7.69 21.02 -5.68
N THR A 554 -8.92 21.33 -5.27
CA THR A 554 -9.28 22.65 -4.74
C THR A 554 -8.54 23.00 -3.45
N LYS A 555 -8.22 21.98 -2.63
CA LYS A 555 -7.50 22.10 -1.35
C LYS A 555 -5.98 21.88 -1.45
N SER A 556 -5.46 21.46 -2.61
CA SER A 556 -4.06 21.06 -2.78
C SER A 556 -3.11 22.25 -2.90
N SER A 557 -1.88 22.10 -2.40
CA SER A 557 -0.85 23.14 -2.56
C SER A 557 -0.43 23.29 -4.03
N PRO A 558 0.16 24.44 -4.43
CA PRO A 558 0.73 24.59 -5.79
C PRO A 558 1.72 23.48 -6.14
N GLN A 559 2.55 23.07 -5.17
CA GLN A 559 3.53 21.99 -5.33
C GLN A 559 2.85 20.64 -5.63
N ASP A 560 1.79 20.28 -4.90
CA ASP A 560 1.07 19.03 -5.13
C ASP A 560 0.37 19.02 -6.52
N LYS A 561 -0.10 20.18 -6.99
CA LYS A 561 -0.68 20.33 -8.35
C LYS A 561 0.38 20.13 -9.43
N THR A 562 1.52 20.83 -9.33
CA THR A 562 2.64 20.67 -10.27
C THR A 562 3.19 19.24 -10.25
N LEU A 563 3.25 18.58 -9.09
CA LEU A 563 3.63 17.16 -9.00
C LEU A 563 2.66 16.27 -9.77
N LEU A 564 1.34 16.47 -9.61
CA LEU A 564 0.33 15.71 -10.35
C LEU A 564 0.41 15.97 -11.86
N GLU A 565 0.57 17.22 -12.30
CA GLU A 565 0.77 17.58 -13.73
C GLU A 565 2.01 16.89 -14.34
N ILE A 566 3.14 16.90 -13.63
CA ILE A 566 4.38 16.22 -14.06
C ILE A 566 4.16 14.72 -14.22
N VAL A 567 3.49 14.08 -13.26
CA VAL A 567 3.26 12.63 -13.27
C VAL A 567 2.24 12.24 -14.34
N LEU A 568 1.20 13.05 -14.58
CA LEU A 568 0.25 12.89 -15.68
C LEU A 568 0.96 12.95 -17.04
N LEU A 569 1.77 13.99 -17.28
CA LEU A 569 2.57 14.13 -18.49
C LEU A 569 3.57 12.98 -18.67
N THR A 570 4.13 12.47 -17.57
CA THR A 570 5.03 11.30 -17.59
C THR A 570 4.30 10.03 -18.01
N ALA A 571 3.09 9.78 -17.47
CA ALA A 571 2.26 8.64 -17.87
C ALA A 571 1.89 8.69 -19.36
N TYR A 572 1.47 9.87 -19.86
CA TYR A 572 1.17 10.11 -21.27
C TYR A 572 2.39 9.82 -22.17
N ASN A 573 3.55 10.40 -21.85
CA ASN A 573 4.78 10.22 -22.62
C ASN A 573 5.29 8.76 -22.62
N GLN A 574 4.99 8.00 -21.57
CA GLN A 574 5.28 6.56 -21.50
C GLN A 574 4.22 5.67 -22.17
N ASN A 575 3.18 6.25 -22.78
CA ASN A 575 2.08 5.53 -23.44
C ASN A 575 1.27 4.66 -22.47
N ILE A 576 1.02 5.16 -21.26
CA ILE A 576 0.16 4.52 -20.27
C ILE A 576 -1.27 5.02 -20.47
N LEU A 577 -2.24 4.10 -20.59
CA LEU A 577 -3.65 4.46 -20.73
C LEU A 577 -4.24 4.83 -19.37
N LEU A 578 -4.71 6.08 -19.21
CA LEU A 578 -5.34 6.55 -17.98
C LEU A 578 -6.86 6.53 -18.10
N PHE A 579 -7.55 5.96 -17.11
CA PHE A 579 -9.02 5.91 -17.02
C PHE A 579 -9.51 6.58 -15.73
N VAL A 580 -10.44 7.52 -15.87
CA VAL A 580 -11.04 8.32 -14.80
C VAL A 580 -12.56 8.44 -15.00
N PRO A 581 -13.38 8.67 -13.95
CA PRO A 581 -14.79 9.01 -14.12
C PRO A 581 -14.95 10.38 -14.80
N SER A 582 -16.02 10.56 -15.59
CA SER A 582 -16.48 11.89 -16.02
C SER A 582 -17.12 12.62 -14.83
N ASP A 583 -16.73 13.87 -14.55
CA ASP A 583 -17.21 14.57 -13.35
C ASP A 583 -18.27 15.63 -13.70
N LYS A 584 -19.43 15.52 -13.05
CA LYS A 584 -20.58 16.43 -13.21
C LYS A 584 -20.42 17.75 -12.43
N ASN A 585 -19.45 17.86 -11.53
CA ASN A 585 -19.29 19.03 -10.66
C ASN A 585 -18.24 20.02 -11.20
N GLU A 586 -18.69 21.20 -11.63
CA GLU A 586 -17.82 22.29 -12.13
C GLU A 586 -16.79 22.78 -11.09
N GLU A 587 -17.03 22.62 -9.77
CA GLU A 587 -16.06 22.99 -8.73
C GLU A 587 -14.78 22.13 -8.76
N PHE A 588 -14.89 20.83 -9.07
CA PHE A 588 -13.74 19.92 -9.17
C PHE A 588 -12.98 20.07 -10.51
N GLN A 589 -13.66 20.57 -11.56
CA GLN A 589 -13.10 20.77 -12.90
C GLN A 589 -12.12 21.97 -13.00
N SER A 590 -11.97 22.78 -11.94
CA SER A 590 -11.34 24.11 -12.03
C SER A 590 -9.81 24.18 -11.95
N SER A 591 -9.09 23.06 -11.73
CA SER A 591 -7.60 23.08 -11.74
C SER A 591 -6.86 21.81 -12.19
N LEU A 592 -7.56 20.85 -12.84
CA LEU A 592 -6.91 19.82 -13.66
C LEU A 592 -7.52 19.82 -15.05
N ILE A 593 -6.95 20.65 -15.93
CA ILE A 593 -7.19 20.51 -17.36
C ILE A 593 -6.33 19.33 -17.83
N PHE A 594 -6.79 18.10 -17.54
CA PHE A 594 -6.42 16.94 -18.35
C PHE A 594 -6.66 17.35 -19.80
N ARG A 595 -5.62 17.36 -20.64
CA ARG A 595 -5.83 17.57 -22.08
C ARG A 595 -6.77 16.49 -22.58
N SER A 596 -7.52 16.80 -23.62
CA SER A 596 -8.53 15.89 -24.18
C SER A 596 -7.96 14.53 -24.60
N ASP A 597 -6.64 14.43 -24.80
CA ASP A 597 -5.93 13.21 -25.18
C ASP A 597 -5.08 12.55 -24.07
N GLU A 598 -5.14 13.07 -22.82
CA GLU A 598 -4.33 12.55 -21.69
C GLU A 598 -5.03 11.48 -20.86
N ALA A 599 -6.37 11.40 -20.88
CA ALA A 599 -7.15 10.43 -20.10
C ALA A 599 -8.48 10.08 -20.77
N PHE A 600 -8.93 8.84 -20.62
CA PHE A 600 -10.29 8.42 -20.95
C PHE A 600 -11.24 8.81 -19.81
N ARG A 601 -12.17 9.73 -20.09
CA ARG A 601 -13.21 10.19 -19.18
C ARG A 601 -14.47 9.34 -19.38
N ILE A 602 -14.75 8.47 -18.42
CA ILE A 602 -15.77 7.43 -18.56
C ILE A 602 -17.02 7.79 -17.77
N GLY A 603 -18.12 7.99 -18.48
CA GLY A 603 -19.43 8.22 -17.87
C GLY A 603 -20.19 6.93 -17.57
N GLU A 604 -21.20 7.05 -16.72
CA GLU A 604 -22.04 5.94 -16.28
C GLU A 604 -23.27 5.80 -17.19
N ALA A 605 -23.63 4.56 -17.53
CA ALA A 605 -24.83 4.23 -18.31
C ALA A 605 -25.82 3.39 -17.49
N ARG A 606 -27.11 3.64 -17.69
CA ARG A 606 -28.21 2.83 -17.15
C ARG A 606 -28.36 1.50 -17.90
N ASP A 607 -29.29 0.67 -17.44
CA ASP A 607 -29.62 -0.63 -18.05
C ASP A 607 -30.12 -0.55 -19.50
N ASP A 608 -30.78 0.55 -19.86
CA ASP A 608 -31.20 0.90 -21.23
C ASP A 608 -30.07 1.51 -22.10
N GLY A 609 -28.87 1.78 -21.53
CA GLY A 609 -27.77 2.45 -22.22
C GLY A 609 -27.90 3.99 -22.28
N GLY A 610 -28.89 4.56 -21.59
CA GLY A 610 -29.03 6.00 -21.40
C GLY A 610 -28.12 6.56 -20.31
N ALA A 611 -27.81 7.85 -20.38
CA ALA A 611 -27.07 8.54 -19.32
C ALA A 611 -27.99 8.81 -18.09
N PRO A 612 -27.45 8.87 -16.86
CA PRO A 612 -28.22 9.21 -15.67
C PRO A 612 -28.56 10.71 -15.63
N GLY A 613 -29.73 11.06 -16.14
CA GLY A 613 -30.27 12.43 -16.13
C GLY A 613 -31.47 12.62 -17.08
N ARG A 614 -31.99 13.85 -17.14
CA ARG A 614 -32.98 14.29 -18.16
C ARG A 614 -32.35 15.02 -19.35
N SER A 615 -31.02 15.10 -19.36
CA SER A 615 -30.20 15.74 -20.38
C SER A 615 -29.50 14.66 -21.21
N ASP A 616 -29.25 14.96 -22.48
CA ASP A 616 -28.31 14.23 -23.32
C ASP A 616 -26.91 14.22 -22.69
N SER A 617 -26.05 13.31 -23.21
CA SER A 617 -24.68 12.95 -22.79
C SER A 617 -23.95 13.79 -21.72
N PRO A 618 -23.21 13.16 -20.76
CA PRO A 618 -22.32 13.91 -19.89
C PRO A 618 -21.34 14.74 -20.75
N PRO A 619 -21.26 16.07 -20.59
CA PRO A 619 -20.63 16.95 -21.57
C PRO A 619 -19.10 16.78 -21.68
N ASP A 620 -18.49 16.01 -20.77
CA ASP A 620 -17.05 15.75 -20.67
C ASP A 620 -16.69 14.25 -20.79
N ALA A 621 -17.64 13.35 -21.07
CA ALA A 621 -17.38 11.92 -21.20
C ALA A 621 -17.04 11.53 -22.65
N ASP A 622 -15.94 10.78 -22.84
CA ASP A 622 -15.59 10.18 -24.13
C ASP A 622 -16.58 9.08 -24.55
N PHE A 623 -17.01 8.30 -23.56
CA PHE A 623 -17.95 7.19 -23.68
C PHE A 623 -18.71 6.99 -22.37
N ILE A 624 -19.90 6.39 -22.45
CA ILE A 624 -20.60 5.84 -21.28
C ILE A 624 -20.64 4.32 -21.31
N PHE A 625 -20.38 3.69 -20.17
CA PHE A 625 -20.29 2.24 -19.98
C PHE A 625 -21.27 1.76 -18.88
N PRO A 626 -21.67 0.47 -18.84
CA PRO A 626 -22.67 -0.03 -17.90
C PRO A 626 -22.35 0.30 -16.43
N GLY A 627 -23.32 0.93 -15.75
CA GLY A 627 -23.20 1.43 -14.39
C GLY A 627 -23.64 0.48 -13.29
N ARG A 628 -23.74 1.05 -12.09
CA ARG A 628 -24.05 0.36 -10.83
C ARG A 628 -25.36 -0.43 -10.86
N GLU A 629 -26.41 0.12 -11.47
CA GLU A 629 -27.73 -0.53 -11.58
C GLU A 629 -27.64 -1.88 -12.32
N VAL A 630 -26.83 -1.91 -13.39
CA VAL A 630 -26.68 -3.08 -14.27
C VAL A 630 -25.96 -4.23 -13.54
N ILE A 631 -24.85 -3.92 -12.85
CA ILE A 631 -24.05 -4.93 -12.14
C ILE A 631 -24.78 -5.46 -10.92
N THR A 632 -25.42 -4.59 -10.13
CA THR A 632 -26.16 -5.00 -8.92
C THR A 632 -27.26 -6.00 -9.27
N GLN A 633 -28.00 -5.76 -10.35
CA GLN A 633 -29.07 -6.64 -10.81
C GLN A 633 -28.54 -7.90 -11.53
N HIS A 634 -27.42 -7.82 -12.25
CA HIS A 634 -26.75 -8.98 -12.84
C HIS A 634 -26.24 -9.95 -11.76
N ASP A 635 -25.68 -9.43 -10.67
CA ASP A 635 -25.23 -10.24 -9.52
C ASP A 635 -26.41 -10.88 -8.76
N ILE A 636 -27.60 -10.27 -8.79
CA ILE A 636 -28.85 -10.88 -8.30
C ILE A 636 -29.33 -12.01 -9.24
N GLU A 637 -29.20 -11.85 -10.57
CA GLU A 637 -29.57 -12.89 -11.55
C GLU A 637 -28.50 -14.01 -11.68
N SER A 638 -27.27 -13.83 -11.18
CA SER A 638 -26.22 -14.85 -11.12
C SER A 638 -25.25 -14.65 -9.93
N PRO A 639 -25.64 -15.03 -8.70
CA PRO A 639 -24.83 -14.82 -7.50
C PRO A 639 -23.54 -15.63 -7.53
N ARG A 640 -22.39 -14.94 -7.49
CA ARG A 640 -21.04 -15.54 -7.41
C ARG A 640 -20.06 -14.86 -6.45
N ARG A 641 -20.45 -13.77 -5.76
CA ARG A 641 -19.57 -13.11 -4.78
C ARG A 641 -19.35 -13.99 -3.56
N SER A 642 -18.11 -14.02 -3.04
CA SER A 642 -17.71 -14.80 -1.86
C SER A 642 -17.69 -14.00 -0.55
N SER A 643 -17.87 -12.67 -0.60
CA SER A 643 -17.74 -11.78 0.56
C SER A 643 -19.08 -11.41 1.20
N ASP A 644 -19.25 -11.73 2.49
CA ASP A 644 -20.42 -11.36 3.33
C ASP A 644 -20.53 -9.85 3.65
N ARG A 645 -19.57 -9.01 3.21
CA ARG A 645 -19.66 -7.56 3.38
C ARG A 645 -20.62 -6.97 2.34
N THR A 646 -21.86 -6.73 2.74
CA THR A 646 -22.73 -5.78 2.04
C THR A 646 -22.05 -4.41 2.01
N LEU A 647 -21.73 -3.92 0.81
CA LEU A 647 -21.39 -2.50 0.58
C LEU A 647 -22.46 -1.63 1.25
N ASP A 648 -22.06 -0.53 1.89
CA ASP A 648 -23.02 0.47 2.36
C ASP A 648 -23.53 1.26 1.14
N LEU A 649 -24.53 0.66 0.50
CA LEU A 649 -25.13 1.07 -0.77
C LEU A 649 -25.84 2.44 -0.70
N ASN A 650 -25.76 3.15 0.42
CA ASN A 650 -26.35 4.48 0.60
C ASN A 650 -25.40 5.62 0.18
N SER A 651 -24.11 5.33 -0.08
CA SER A 651 -23.15 6.29 -0.63
C SER A 651 -23.22 6.38 -2.18
N ALA A 652 -22.48 7.33 -2.75
CA ALA A 652 -22.53 7.82 -4.13
C ALA A 652 -22.22 6.76 -5.23
N SER A 653 -22.07 7.20 -6.50
CA SER A 653 -21.79 6.27 -7.61
C SER A 653 -20.48 5.52 -7.37
N ILE A 654 -20.52 4.22 -7.66
CA ILE A 654 -19.43 3.26 -7.44
C ILE A 654 -18.47 3.22 -8.66
N ASN A 655 -18.66 4.10 -9.66
CA ASN A 655 -17.76 4.32 -10.81
C ASN A 655 -17.28 3.04 -11.55
N VAL A 656 -18.06 1.96 -11.46
CA VAL A 656 -17.68 0.62 -11.95
C VAL A 656 -17.58 0.55 -13.48
N ASN A 657 -18.29 1.46 -14.15
CA ASN A 657 -18.17 1.77 -15.58
C ASN A 657 -16.71 2.08 -15.99
N VAL A 658 -15.94 2.78 -15.14
CA VAL A 658 -14.52 3.10 -15.40
C VAL A 658 -13.67 1.81 -15.38
N SER A 659 -13.93 0.90 -14.43
CA SER A 659 -13.30 -0.42 -14.35
C SER A 659 -13.64 -1.34 -15.53
N LEU A 660 -14.88 -1.30 -16.03
CA LEU A 660 -15.28 -2.03 -17.24
C LEU A 660 -14.54 -1.52 -18.48
N ALA A 661 -14.38 -0.21 -18.63
CA ALA A 661 -13.64 0.40 -19.74
C ALA A 661 -12.13 0.05 -19.70
N ALA A 662 -11.50 0.15 -18.53
CA ALA A 662 -10.10 -0.27 -18.33
C ALA A 662 -9.90 -1.76 -18.61
N GLY A 663 -10.84 -2.61 -18.16
CA GLY A 663 -10.87 -4.03 -18.50
C GLY A 663 -10.99 -4.27 -20.01
N LEU A 664 -11.85 -3.51 -20.70
CA LEU A 664 -12.04 -3.63 -22.16
C LEU A 664 -10.74 -3.30 -22.90
N ALA A 665 -10.07 -2.22 -22.54
CA ALA A 665 -8.75 -1.88 -23.09
C ALA A 665 -7.73 -3.00 -22.85
N ALA A 666 -7.68 -3.57 -21.65
CA ALA A 666 -6.77 -4.68 -21.33
C ALA A 666 -7.02 -5.93 -22.18
N ILE A 667 -8.29 -6.33 -22.39
CA ILE A 667 -8.60 -7.50 -23.22
C ILE A 667 -8.33 -7.25 -24.72
N LEU A 668 -8.55 -6.05 -25.24
CA LEU A 668 -8.17 -5.73 -26.63
C LEU A 668 -6.65 -5.84 -26.86
N ILE A 669 -5.84 -5.40 -25.89
CA ILE A 669 -4.37 -5.56 -25.95
C ILE A 669 -4.00 -7.06 -25.95
N TYR A 670 -4.61 -7.89 -25.10
CA TYR A 670 -4.40 -9.34 -25.13
C TYR A 670 -4.88 -9.99 -26.43
N ALA A 671 -6.02 -9.57 -26.98
CA ALA A 671 -6.54 -10.06 -28.24
C ALA A 671 -5.57 -9.77 -29.40
N PHE A 672 -4.97 -8.58 -29.45
CA PHE A 672 -3.95 -8.26 -30.45
C PHE A 672 -2.67 -9.08 -30.24
N LYS A 673 -2.16 -9.16 -29.00
CA LYS A 673 -1.01 -10.02 -28.64
C LYS A 673 -1.23 -11.48 -29.09
N PHE A 674 -2.44 -12.01 -28.95
CA PHE A 674 -2.79 -13.36 -29.37
C PHE A 674 -2.74 -13.54 -30.89
N VAL A 675 -3.27 -12.59 -31.67
CA VAL A 675 -3.15 -12.54 -33.13
C VAL A 675 -1.67 -12.55 -33.57
N LEU A 676 -0.83 -11.73 -32.92
CA LEU A 676 0.61 -11.67 -33.22
C LEU A 676 1.33 -12.99 -32.92
N LEU A 677 1.04 -13.62 -31.78
CA LEU A 677 1.63 -14.89 -31.38
C LEU A 677 1.27 -16.02 -32.36
N LYS A 678 0.00 -16.13 -32.78
CA LYS A 678 -0.45 -17.11 -33.79
C LYS A 678 0.18 -16.85 -35.17
N LYS A 679 0.23 -15.59 -35.63
CA LYS A 679 0.91 -15.21 -36.89
C LYS A 679 2.39 -15.60 -36.88
N THR A 680 3.09 -15.35 -35.77
CA THR A 680 4.51 -15.70 -35.59
C THR A 680 4.74 -17.22 -35.53
N ALA A 681 3.86 -17.98 -34.87
CA ALA A 681 3.94 -19.44 -34.87
C ALA A 681 3.78 -20.02 -36.29
N GLY A 682 2.87 -19.45 -37.09
CA GLY A 682 2.68 -19.82 -38.50
C GLY A 682 3.86 -19.47 -39.42
N THR A 683 4.59 -18.37 -39.17
CA THR A 683 5.82 -18.09 -39.95
C THR A 683 6.97 -19.02 -39.56
N LEU A 684 7.07 -19.39 -38.28
CA LEU A 684 8.07 -20.33 -37.78
C LEU A 684 7.89 -21.74 -38.36
N SER A 685 6.66 -22.24 -38.52
CA SER A 685 6.41 -23.55 -39.15
C SER A 685 6.77 -23.60 -40.64
N ILE A 686 6.85 -22.43 -41.29
CA ILE A 686 7.28 -22.25 -42.69
C ILE A 686 8.81 -21.95 -42.78
N GLY A 687 9.50 -21.78 -41.64
CA GLY A 687 10.95 -21.55 -41.59
C GLY A 687 11.37 -20.07 -41.68
N VAL A 688 10.48 -19.13 -41.35
CA VAL A 688 10.75 -17.68 -41.33
C VAL A 688 10.73 -17.15 -39.89
N GLU A 689 11.89 -16.77 -39.36
CA GLU A 689 12.10 -16.41 -37.93
C GLU A 689 11.76 -14.95 -37.56
N THR A 690 11.11 -14.17 -38.43
CA THR A 690 10.88 -12.73 -38.19
C THR A 690 9.43 -12.40 -37.84
N VAL A 691 9.20 -11.90 -36.63
CA VAL A 691 8.01 -11.08 -36.30
C VAL A 691 8.05 -9.83 -37.18
N ASP A 692 6.91 -9.46 -37.77
CA ASP A 692 6.83 -8.24 -38.58
C ASP A 692 7.05 -7.00 -37.69
N LYS A 693 7.87 -6.06 -38.17
CA LYS A 693 8.08 -4.79 -37.47
C LYS A 693 6.85 -3.90 -37.52
N ASP A 694 6.04 -4.01 -38.58
CA ASP A 694 4.80 -3.26 -38.66
C ASP A 694 3.81 -3.72 -37.57
N ASP A 695 3.61 -5.04 -37.43
CA ASP A 695 2.76 -5.64 -36.40
C ASP A 695 3.10 -5.16 -34.97
N LEU A 696 4.39 -5.16 -34.61
CA LEU A 696 4.84 -4.67 -33.29
C LEU A 696 4.55 -3.17 -33.14
N SER A 697 4.74 -2.38 -34.20
CA SER A 697 4.36 -0.96 -34.18
C SER A 697 2.86 -0.74 -34.07
N GLN A 698 2.01 -1.65 -34.58
CA GLN A 698 0.56 -1.60 -34.37
C GLN A 698 0.18 -1.93 -32.91
N LEU A 699 0.87 -2.88 -32.27
CA LEU A 699 0.67 -3.16 -30.84
C LEU A 699 1.03 -1.94 -29.99
N GLU A 700 2.19 -1.33 -30.24
CA GLU A 700 2.58 -0.08 -29.57
C GLU A 700 1.55 1.04 -29.80
N ARG A 701 1.05 1.22 -31.04
CA ARG A 701 0.02 2.21 -31.35
C ARG A 701 -1.30 1.92 -30.61
N LEU A 702 -1.75 0.67 -30.54
CA LEU A 702 -2.94 0.26 -29.79
C LEU A 702 -2.82 0.60 -28.29
N GLN A 703 -1.61 0.53 -27.73
CA GLN A 703 -1.35 0.88 -26.33
C GLN A 703 -1.30 2.40 -26.07
N ARG A 704 -1.33 3.26 -27.10
CA ARG A 704 -1.44 4.74 -26.95
C ARG A 704 -2.91 5.17 -26.87
N TYR A 705 -3.18 6.30 -26.19
CA TYR A 705 -4.52 6.91 -26.09
C TYR A 705 -5.25 6.95 -27.45
N HIS A 706 -4.65 7.59 -28.46
CA HIS A 706 -5.25 7.74 -29.79
C HIS A 706 -5.54 6.40 -30.49
N GLY A 707 -4.71 5.38 -30.24
CA GLY A 707 -4.91 4.06 -30.83
C GLY A 707 -6.00 3.25 -30.15
N MET A 708 -6.06 3.29 -28.81
CA MET A 708 -7.15 2.67 -28.05
C MET A 708 -8.48 3.39 -28.30
N MET A 709 -8.47 4.72 -28.43
CA MET A 709 -9.64 5.52 -28.81
C MET A 709 -10.20 5.09 -30.18
N LYS A 710 -9.34 4.97 -31.20
CA LYS A 710 -9.73 4.44 -32.52
C LYS A 710 -10.25 3.00 -32.40
N ALA A 711 -9.64 2.14 -31.57
CA ALA A 711 -10.11 0.78 -31.36
C ALA A 711 -11.52 0.72 -30.73
N PHE A 712 -11.80 1.53 -29.70
CA PHE A 712 -13.14 1.65 -29.09
C PHE A 712 -14.17 2.12 -30.12
N GLN A 713 -13.85 3.16 -30.92
CA GLN A 713 -14.74 3.65 -31.99
C GLN A 713 -15.03 2.60 -33.09
N HIS A 714 -14.16 1.59 -33.27
CA HIS A 714 -14.35 0.50 -34.22
C HIS A 714 -15.03 -0.75 -33.62
N LEU A 715 -15.38 -0.76 -32.32
CA LEU A 715 -16.14 -1.86 -31.71
C LEU A 715 -17.64 -1.82 -32.01
N GLY A 716 -18.18 -0.66 -32.41
CA GLY A 716 -19.58 -0.49 -32.75
C GLY A 716 -20.02 0.96 -32.76
N SER A 717 -21.26 1.19 -33.17
CA SER A 717 -21.89 2.51 -33.13
C SER A 717 -22.01 3.04 -31.70
N VAL A 718 -21.72 4.33 -31.54
CA VAL A 718 -21.93 5.09 -30.30
C VAL A 718 -23.29 5.77 -30.37
N THR A 719 -24.09 5.73 -29.30
CA THR A 719 -25.38 6.42 -29.22
C THR A 719 -25.22 7.93 -29.02
N GLU A 720 -26.30 8.70 -29.17
CA GLU A 720 -26.35 10.12 -28.80
C GLU A 720 -26.00 10.35 -27.31
N SER A 721 -26.25 9.36 -26.44
CA SER A 721 -25.84 9.37 -25.02
C SER A 721 -24.36 9.02 -24.78
N GLY A 722 -23.60 8.62 -25.80
CA GLY A 722 -22.20 8.18 -25.68
C GLY A 722 -21.99 6.68 -25.45
N PHE A 723 -23.04 5.85 -25.52
CA PHE A 723 -22.96 4.43 -25.18
C PHE A 723 -22.42 3.59 -26.34
N LEU A 724 -21.34 2.83 -26.09
CA LEU A 724 -20.64 2.04 -27.09
C LEU A 724 -21.26 0.64 -27.27
N LYS A 725 -21.83 0.35 -28.44
CA LYS A 725 -22.47 -0.93 -28.77
C LYS A 725 -21.48 -2.01 -29.22
N VAL A 726 -20.62 -2.44 -28.30
CA VAL A 726 -19.51 -3.40 -28.55
C VAL A 726 -19.92 -4.73 -29.20
N TRP A 727 -21.19 -5.13 -29.09
CA TRP A 727 -21.73 -6.33 -29.73
C TRP A 727 -21.74 -6.28 -31.26
N GLU A 728 -21.68 -5.09 -31.86
CA GLU A 728 -21.67 -4.95 -33.33
C GLU A 728 -20.38 -5.51 -33.95
N ALA A 729 -19.24 -5.42 -33.26
CA ALA A 729 -18.00 -6.10 -33.63
C ALA A 729 -17.77 -7.43 -32.90
N LEU A 730 -18.09 -7.52 -31.60
CA LEU A 730 -17.71 -8.66 -30.77
C LEU A 730 -18.61 -9.89 -30.94
N ASP A 731 -19.95 -9.77 -31.08
CA ASP A 731 -20.81 -10.95 -31.29
C ASP A 731 -20.37 -11.74 -32.56
N PRO A 732 -20.10 -11.09 -33.72
CA PRO A 732 -19.56 -11.78 -34.90
C PRO A 732 -18.22 -12.49 -34.70
N ILE A 733 -17.32 -11.95 -33.85
CA ILE A 733 -16.02 -12.58 -33.55
C ILE A 733 -16.23 -13.78 -32.61
N VAL A 734 -17.04 -13.58 -31.57
CA VAL A 734 -17.41 -14.59 -30.58
C VAL A 734 -18.05 -15.82 -31.22
N ASP A 735 -18.98 -15.64 -32.16
CA ASP A 735 -19.66 -16.76 -32.82
C ASP A 735 -18.71 -17.52 -33.77
N GLU A 736 -17.82 -16.84 -34.49
CA GLU A 736 -16.77 -17.50 -35.28
C GLU A 736 -15.85 -18.35 -34.38
N MET A 737 -15.37 -17.78 -33.27
CA MET A 737 -14.47 -18.48 -32.34
C MET A 737 -15.15 -19.63 -31.56
N LYS A 738 -16.49 -19.71 -31.51
CA LYS A 738 -17.22 -20.87 -30.96
C LYS A 738 -17.30 -22.04 -31.94
N ASP A 739 -17.53 -21.75 -33.21
CA ASP A 739 -17.82 -22.78 -34.22
C ASP A 739 -16.57 -23.57 -34.63
N PHE A 740 -15.37 -23.00 -34.48
CA PHE A 740 -14.10 -23.68 -34.77
C PHE A 740 -13.52 -24.40 -33.55
N THR A 741 -13.47 -25.72 -33.64
CA THR A 741 -12.90 -26.60 -32.59
C THR A 741 -11.54 -27.22 -32.93
N VAL A 742 -11.05 -27.06 -34.17
CA VAL A 742 -9.76 -27.60 -34.65
C VAL A 742 -9.15 -26.70 -35.73
N GLU A 743 -7.97 -26.13 -35.41
CA GLU A 743 -6.82 -25.75 -36.25
C GLU A 743 -7.01 -24.87 -37.53
N ASP A 744 -6.08 -23.92 -37.70
CA ASP A 744 -5.77 -23.11 -38.90
C ASP A 744 -6.69 -21.96 -39.39
N GLN A 745 -7.91 -21.75 -38.85
CA GLN A 745 -8.71 -20.53 -39.14
C GLN A 745 -9.28 -19.79 -37.91
N GLU A 746 -8.71 -20.02 -36.73
CA GLU A 746 -9.26 -19.61 -35.43
C GLU A 746 -9.51 -18.10 -35.20
N LEU A 747 -8.87 -17.22 -35.99
CA LEU A 747 -8.83 -15.76 -35.73
C LEU A 747 -9.16 -14.91 -36.97
N GLY A 748 -9.93 -15.42 -37.93
CA GLY A 748 -10.23 -14.74 -39.20
C GLY A 748 -10.81 -13.33 -39.01
N ARG A 749 -11.97 -13.23 -38.37
CA ARG A 749 -12.64 -11.96 -38.05
C ARG A 749 -11.86 -11.09 -37.08
N LEU A 750 -11.19 -11.67 -36.08
CA LEU A 750 -10.41 -10.86 -35.13
C LEU A 750 -9.24 -10.17 -35.83
N SER A 751 -8.50 -10.91 -36.66
CA SER A 751 -7.40 -10.37 -37.48
C SER A 751 -7.91 -9.36 -38.51
N GLN A 752 -9.05 -9.65 -39.15
CA GLN A 752 -9.69 -8.74 -40.09
C GLN A 752 -10.14 -7.43 -39.39
N TRP A 753 -10.71 -7.51 -38.19
CA TRP A 753 -11.14 -6.34 -37.41
C TRP A 753 -9.94 -5.46 -37.06
N PHE A 754 -8.85 -6.02 -36.52
CA PHE A 754 -7.63 -5.26 -36.28
C PHE A 754 -7.04 -4.64 -37.55
N SER A 755 -7.13 -5.31 -38.71
CA SER A 755 -6.67 -4.73 -39.99
C SER A 755 -7.51 -3.54 -40.49
N GLN A 756 -8.74 -3.37 -39.98
CA GLN A 756 -9.59 -2.21 -40.26
C GLN A 756 -9.24 -1.02 -39.39
N ILE A 757 -8.64 -1.23 -38.21
CA ILE A 757 -8.08 -0.18 -37.35
C ILE A 757 -6.76 0.29 -37.98
N LYS A 758 -6.86 0.94 -39.14
CA LYS A 758 -5.73 1.59 -39.79
C LYS A 758 -5.37 2.84 -39.00
N TYR A 759 -4.33 2.72 -38.18
CA TYR A 759 -3.69 3.86 -37.54
C TYR A 759 -3.00 4.73 -38.62
N THR A 760 -3.78 5.60 -39.26
CA THR A 760 -3.23 6.71 -40.04
C THR A 760 -2.33 7.55 -39.13
N GLU A 761 -1.16 7.91 -39.65
CA GLU A 761 -0.26 8.85 -38.98
C GLU A 761 -0.95 10.22 -38.91
N ASP A 762 -1.59 10.50 -37.78
CA ASP A 762 -1.92 11.87 -37.40
C ASP A 762 -0.60 12.52 -36.96
N ARG A 763 -0.26 13.62 -37.65
CA ARG A 763 1.03 14.33 -37.58
C ARG A 763 1.12 15.33 -36.44
#